data_AF-A0A1Q9NP89-F1
#
_entry.id   AF-A0A1Q9NP89-F1
#
_cell.length_a   1.000
_cell.length_b   1.000
_cell.length_c   1.000
_cell.angle_alpha   90.00
_cell.angle_beta   90.00
_cell.angle_gamma   90.00
#
_symmetry.space_group_name_H-M   'P 1'
#
loop_
_entity.id
_entity.type
_entity.pdbx_description
1 polymer ?
#
loop_
_entity_poly.entity_id
_entity_poly.type
_entity_poly.pdbx_seq_one_letter_code
_entity_poly.pdbx_strand_id
1 'polypeptide(L)'
;MKNKNKIFFCISVIMIATSFMLSATGLINVKPSIRENILVGSADDWLIDNKTTIKDQTLLINKSIRVLSGGEFMIFNSTLIFDSGYDGEFYMLTESGGKLNITNNSLITSKLGFGYNITISQGGQFTFEDSSLNYAGFGKNSYISPGLIIVGDNAIIKNVSYIDISNSTDSLYSSGILIKLIGCEGVAINNIKISLPTHPSRWQSMVIEDANNITIQNSWFNNTSTGVEITNSNDIQLIGNLFTDSEFGAYFKGSTTTRLKDNVFADLGYGGVYYYQTNENFVENNTFLKARSSALYFESSDYNFVRNNSFILSLYDDLSFANSRTSLVFDNLFTQTGRGAINAVTSGQDFVITRNRFSEFRRTPENGFEPTNLLLISGVSNLLFYLNSIEVITNNFRIENFQSNFVIFNNGTHGNYWDSYTGTDDNNDGIGDSSYYGRVITPPDQNAIKKLDTRPLIDKNRVLDQIGLDEIRVAMAYIGLSTPKVGIPFTINAIIYGTSKITGAQLQYSEDNGNTWINKTMSQQTIEFNSSRPKVSITNSANLVQSWYTIAYVSEPMVIEYPLTIKIRIYINDSEGNTTLIPLMNIEVNISVLSSTGTQLPSTSTQSSRSTQDSKSTNNGSITTTTYNTETSIFALFLIAGVLSKIKNKRKS
;
A
#
# COMPACT_ATOMS: atom_id res chain seq x y z
N MET A 1 -24.30 -36.17 -1.67
CA MET A 1 -23.85 -34.77 -1.87
C MET A 1 -24.05 -33.84 -0.67
N LYS A 2 -24.90 -34.14 0.33
CA LYS A 2 -25.13 -33.26 1.50
C LYS A 2 -23.97 -33.12 2.52
N ASN A 3 -22.92 -33.93 2.43
CA ASN A 3 -21.80 -33.93 3.40
C ASN A 3 -20.54 -33.16 2.95
N LYS A 4 -20.40 -32.80 1.65
CA LYS A 4 -19.20 -32.08 1.17
C LYS A 4 -19.19 -30.60 1.58
N ASN A 5 -20.35 -29.96 1.67
CA ASN A 5 -20.44 -28.53 2.04
C ASN A 5 -20.19 -28.29 3.54
N LYS A 6 -20.44 -29.27 4.40
CA LYS A 6 -20.12 -29.16 5.84
C LYS A 6 -18.61 -29.25 6.10
N ILE A 7 -17.88 -30.03 5.29
CA ILE A 7 -16.43 -30.18 5.42
C ILE A 7 -15.71 -28.90 4.98
N PHE A 8 -16.17 -28.23 3.92
CA PHE A 8 -15.60 -26.95 3.49
C PHE A 8 -15.84 -25.81 4.51
N PHE A 9 -17.03 -25.77 5.12
CA PHE A 9 -17.34 -24.79 6.18
C PHE A 9 -16.51 -25.03 7.44
N CYS A 10 -16.31 -26.29 7.85
CA CYS A 10 -15.46 -26.61 8.99
C CYS A 10 -13.97 -26.29 8.77
N ILE A 11 -13.43 -26.50 7.55
CA ILE A 11 -12.04 -26.15 7.24
C ILE A 11 -11.84 -24.62 7.26
N SER A 12 -12.83 -23.85 6.79
CA SER A 12 -12.80 -22.39 6.81
C SER A 12 -12.79 -21.84 8.24
N VAL A 13 -13.63 -22.41 9.13
CA VAL A 13 -13.70 -22.01 10.54
C VAL A 13 -12.44 -22.43 11.32
N ILE A 14 -11.82 -23.56 10.98
CA ILE A 14 -10.55 -24.00 11.60
C ILE A 14 -9.37 -23.10 11.19
N MET A 15 -9.34 -22.61 9.94
CA MET A 15 -8.32 -21.64 9.50
C MET A 15 -8.50 -20.25 10.14
N ILE A 16 -9.74 -19.83 10.39
CA ILE A 16 -10.04 -18.58 11.13
C ILE A 16 -9.65 -18.71 12.61
N ALA A 17 -9.91 -19.85 13.26
CA ALA A 17 -9.58 -20.07 14.66
C ALA A 17 -8.07 -20.23 14.93
N THR A 18 -7.32 -20.82 13.99
CA THR A 18 -5.84 -20.89 14.09
C THR A 18 -5.17 -19.54 13.90
N SER A 19 -5.77 -18.65 13.12
CA SER A 19 -5.30 -17.27 12.95
C SER A 19 -5.55 -16.41 14.21
N PHE A 20 -6.64 -16.66 14.94
CA PHE A 20 -6.96 -15.98 16.20
C PHE A 20 -6.12 -16.42 17.41
N MET A 21 -5.56 -17.64 17.38
CA MET A 21 -4.72 -18.16 18.47
C MET A 21 -3.25 -17.69 18.39
N LEU A 22 -2.79 -17.18 17.24
CA LEU A 22 -1.43 -16.62 17.11
C LEU A 22 -1.33 -15.12 17.47
N SER A 23 -2.43 -14.41 17.66
CA SER A 23 -2.42 -12.95 17.94
C SER A 23 -2.48 -12.58 19.42
N ALA A 24 -2.42 -13.56 20.34
CA ALA A 24 -2.62 -13.34 21.78
C ALA A 24 -1.35 -13.35 22.64
N THR A 25 -0.15 -13.37 22.05
CA THR A 25 1.09 -13.17 22.80
C THR A 25 1.74 -11.86 22.38
N GLY A 26 1.56 -10.82 23.19
CA GLY A 26 2.30 -9.57 23.09
C GLY A 26 3.80 -9.85 23.11
N LEU A 27 4.43 -9.76 21.95
CA LEU A 27 5.87 -9.82 21.81
C LEU A 27 6.38 -8.41 21.50
N ILE A 28 7.28 -8.00 22.37
CA ILE A 28 8.05 -6.77 22.34
C ILE A 28 8.69 -6.65 20.96
N ASN A 29 8.45 -5.50 20.33
CA ASN A 29 9.01 -5.10 19.03
C ASN A 29 10.52 -4.84 19.19
N VAL A 30 11.31 -5.91 19.27
CA VAL A 30 12.76 -5.85 19.13
C VAL A 30 13.02 -5.95 17.64
N LYS A 31 13.50 -4.86 17.01
CA LYS A 31 14.09 -4.90 15.67
C LYS A 31 14.96 -6.15 15.58
N PRO A 32 14.67 -7.13 14.71
CA PRO A 32 15.59 -8.24 14.51
C PRO A 32 16.89 -7.61 14.02
N SER A 33 17.99 -7.80 14.76
CA SER A 33 19.28 -7.70 14.10
C SER A 33 19.28 -8.83 13.07
N ILE A 34 19.07 -8.47 11.80
CA ILE A 34 19.32 -9.38 10.70
C ILE A 34 20.78 -9.79 10.87
N ARG A 35 20.99 -10.99 11.42
CA ARG A 35 22.29 -11.63 11.34
C ARG A 35 22.48 -11.88 9.86
N GLU A 36 23.21 -10.98 9.20
CA GLU A 36 23.87 -11.31 7.95
C GLU A 36 24.51 -12.68 8.20
N ASN A 37 24.04 -13.71 7.49
CA ASN A 37 24.84 -14.91 7.34
C ASN A 37 26.05 -14.44 6.55
N ILE A 38 27.05 -13.95 7.27
CA ILE A 38 28.33 -13.53 6.71
C ILE A 38 28.89 -14.79 6.07
N LEU A 39 28.73 -14.87 4.75
CA LEU A 39 29.39 -15.85 3.92
C LEU A 39 30.89 -15.60 4.10
N VAL A 40 31.52 -16.42 4.94
CA VAL A 40 32.97 -16.37 5.13
C VAL A 40 33.57 -16.77 3.79
N GLY A 41 34.13 -15.80 3.08
CA GLY A 41 34.69 -15.98 1.74
C GLY A 41 35.66 -17.15 1.69
N SER A 42 35.61 -17.90 0.58
CA SER A 42 36.62 -18.88 0.27
C SER A 42 37.90 -18.16 -0.16
N ALA A 43 39.07 -18.82 -0.06
CA ALA A 43 40.34 -18.22 -0.49
C ALA A 43 40.40 -17.90 -2.00
N ASP A 44 39.38 -18.28 -2.77
CA ASP A 44 39.34 -18.20 -4.23
C ASP A 44 38.41 -17.10 -4.78
N ASP A 45 37.80 -16.27 -3.95
CA ASP A 45 36.91 -15.19 -4.42
C ASP A 45 37.67 -14.14 -5.27
N TRP A 46 37.03 -13.60 -6.30
CA TRP A 46 37.54 -12.43 -7.02
C TRP A 46 37.19 -11.15 -6.25
N LEU A 47 38.19 -10.63 -5.53
CA LEU A 47 38.06 -9.41 -4.74
C LEU A 47 38.26 -8.18 -5.63
N ILE A 48 37.27 -7.28 -5.62
CA ILE A 48 37.31 -5.97 -6.27
C ILE A 48 37.43 -4.90 -5.17
N ASP A 49 38.64 -4.47 -4.89
CA ASP A 49 38.98 -3.45 -3.87
C ASP A 49 39.23 -2.05 -4.47
N ASN A 50 39.23 -1.96 -5.79
CA ASN A 50 39.42 -0.75 -6.57
C ASN A 50 38.43 -0.70 -7.75
N LYS A 51 38.59 0.30 -8.62
CA LYS A 51 37.78 0.41 -9.82
C LYS A 51 38.17 -0.64 -10.86
N THR A 52 37.28 -1.58 -11.14
CA THR A 52 37.43 -2.63 -12.16
C THR A 52 36.33 -2.50 -13.21
N THR A 53 36.70 -2.57 -14.49
CA THR A 53 35.78 -2.41 -15.62
C THR A 53 35.86 -3.59 -16.57
N ILE A 54 34.73 -4.22 -16.87
CA ILE A 54 34.56 -5.18 -17.95
C ILE A 54 33.71 -4.52 -19.03
N LYS A 55 34.25 -4.49 -20.25
CA LYS A 55 33.62 -3.80 -21.38
C LYS A 55 33.79 -4.58 -22.67
N ASP A 56 32.69 -4.74 -23.42
CA ASP A 56 32.66 -5.41 -24.74
C ASP A 56 33.26 -6.83 -24.70
N GLN A 57 33.04 -7.56 -23.61
CA GLN A 57 33.68 -8.85 -23.35
C GLN A 57 32.69 -9.92 -22.91
N THR A 58 33.04 -11.18 -23.19
CA THR A 58 32.42 -12.35 -22.58
C THR A 58 33.43 -12.99 -21.63
N LEU A 59 33.08 -13.10 -20.36
CA LEU A 59 33.95 -13.63 -19.32
C LEU A 59 33.32 -14.86 -18.67
N LEU A 60 34.08 -15.95 -18.62
CA LEU A 60 33.73 -17.14 -17.87
C LEU A 60 34.17 -16.98 -16.41
N ILE A 61 33.22 -17.09 -15.48
CA ILE A 61 33.40 -16.88 -14.05
C ILE A 61 33.34 -18.23 -13.35
N ASN A 62 34.46 -18.64 -12.74
CA ASN A 62 34.61 -19.91 -12.03
C ASN A 62 34.89 -19.71 -10.53
N LYS A 63 34.44 -18.57 -9.98
CA LYS A 63 34.58 -18.16 -8.58
C LYS A 63 33.57 -17.07 -8.25
N SER A 64 33.30 -16.88 -6.95
CA SER A 64 32.47 -15.78 -6.49
C SER A 64 33.15 -14.42 -6.69
N ILE A 65 32.35 -13.37 -6.82
CA ILE A 65 32.82 -11.99 -7.00
C ILE A 65 32.42 -11.18 -5.76
N ARG A 66 33.37 -10.47 -5.15
CA ARG A 66 33.12 -9.59 -4.00
C ARG A 66 33.60 -8.19 -4.30
N VAL A 67 32.66 -7.24 -4.32
CA VAL A 67 32.96 -5.81 -4.42
C VAL A 67 33.10 -5.27 -3.01
N LEU A 68 34.33 -5.07 -2.58
CA LEU A 68 34.68 -4.64 -1.23
C LEU A 68 34.34 -3.15 -1.04
N SER A 69 34.40 -2.69 0.21
CA SER A 69 34.24 -1.27 0.53
C SER A 69 35.25 -0.40 -0.25
N GLY A 70 34.76 0.63 -0.95
CA GLY A 70 35.56 1.49 -1.83
C GLY A 70 35.85 0.91 -3.22
N GLY A 71 35.57 -0.38 -3.44
CA GLY A 71 35.62 -1.01 -4.76
C GLY A 71 34.49 -0.54 -5.66
N GLU A 72 34.77 -0.44 -6.96
CA GLU A 72 33.76 -0.12 -7.98
C GLU A 72 33.87 -1.15 -9.11
N PHE A 73 32.87 -2.02 -9.24
CA PHE A 73 32.80 -2.99 -10.32
C PHE A 73 31.80 -2.54 -11.38
N MET A 74 32.26 -2.40 -12.62
CA MET A 74 31.43 -1.93 -13.71
C MET A 74 31.45 -2.90 -14.88
N ILE A 75 30.28 -3.29 -15.35
CA ILE A 75 30.06 -4.23 -16.45
C ILE A 75 29.25 -3.49 -17.52
N PHE A 76 29.85 -3.32 -18.71
CA PHE A 76 29.29 -2.55 -19.81
C PHE A 76 29.26 -3.38 -21.09
N ASN A 77 28.10 -3.57 -21.71
CA ASN A 77 27.97 -4.34 -22.96
C ASN A 77 28.75 -5.65 -22.93
N SER A 78 28.64 -6.38 -21.82
CA SER A 78 29.46 -7.54 -21.54
C SER A 78 28.60 -8.69 -21.03
N THR A 79 29.09 -9.90 -21.23
CA THR A 79 28.45 -11.12 -20.73
C THR A 79 29.31 -11.75 -19.64
N LEU A 80 28.77 -11.92 -18.44
CA LEU A 80 29.37 -12.76 -17.41
C LEU A 80 28.65 -14.11 -17.38
N ILE A 81 29.42 -15.19 -17.50
CA ILE A 81 28.91 -16.57 -17.53
C ILE A 81 29.46 -17.32 -16.32
N PHE A 82 28.63 -17.62 -15.34
CA PHE A 82 29.01 -18.49 -14.22
C PHE A 82 29.14 -19.95 -14.67
N ASP A 83 30.33 -20.54 -14.49
CA ASP A 83 30.65 -21.95 -14.76
C ASP A 83 30.45 -22.80 -13.50
N SER A 84 29.28 -22.66 -12.86
CA SER A 84 28.91 -23.46 -11.71
C SER A 84 28.67 -24.91 -12.12
N GLY A 85 29.06 -25.87 -11.29
CA GLY A 85 28.68 -27.27 -11.32
C GLY A 85 27.45 -27.60 -10.46
N TYR A 86 26.99 -26.69 -9.60
CA TYR A 86 25.73 -26.80 -8.85
C TYR A 86 25.13 -25.44 -8.47
N ASP A 87 23.85 -25.44 -8.09
CA ASP A 87 23.12 -24.24 -7.65
C ASP A 87 23.79 -23.57 -6.43
N GLY A 88 24.10 -22.28 -6.53
CA GLY A 88 24.66 -21.49 -5.44
C GLY A 88 26.16 -21.66 -5.21
N GLU A 89 26.87 -22.36 -6.10
CA GLU A 89 28.33 -22.49 -6.01
C GLU A 89 29.03 -21.12 -6.06
N PHE A 90 28.58 -20.24 -6.95
CA PHE A 90 29.13 -18.90 -7.14
C PHE A 90 28.06 -17.82 -6.98
N TYR A 91 28.51 -16.65 -6.54
CA TYR A 91 27.65 -15.50 -6.24
C TYR A 91 28.36 -14.17 -6.52
N MET A 92 27.60 -13.08 -6.54
CA MET A 92 28.13 -11.72 -6.48
C MET A 92 27.68 -11.04 -5.19
N LEU A 93 28.62 -10.46 -4.44
CA LEU A 93 28.34 -9.71 -3.22
C LEU A 93 28.94 -8.31 -3.34
N THR A 94 28.12 -7.29 -3.14
CA THR A 94 28.57 -5.90 -3.00
C THR A 94 28.46 -5.50 -1.54
N GLU A 95 29.60 -5.31 -0.89
CA GLU A 95 29.68 -4.96 0.53
C GLU A 95 29.35 -3.47 0.77
N SER A 96 29.24 -3.10 2.04
CA SER A 96 28.99 -1.70 2.43
C SER A 96 30.08 -0.76 1.88
N GLY A 97 29.67 0.29 1.16
CA GLY A 97 30.56 1.23 0.49
C GLY A 97 31.15 0.73 -0.83
N GLY A 98 30.85 -0.50 -1.26
CA GLY A 98 31.14 -1.00 -2.60
C GLY A 98 30.09 -0.51 -3.61
N LYS A 99 30.45 -0.51 -4.89
CA LYS A 99 29.56 -0.08 -5.98
C LYS A 99 29.55 -1.07 -7.14
N LEU A 100 28.37 -1.55 -7.52
CA LEU A 100 28.16 -2.43 -8.66
C LEU A 100 27.29 -1.75 -9.71
N ASN A 101 27.81 -1.63 -10.93
CA ASN A 101 27.09 -1.09 -12.08
C ASN A 101 27.07 -2.12 -13.22
N ILE A 102 25.88 -2.50 -13.68
CA ILE A 102 25.69 -3.41 -14.82
C ILE A 102 24.80 -2.69 -15.83
N THR A 103 25.35 -2.36 -16.99
CA THR A 103 24.68 -1.46 -17.95
C THR A 103 24.94 -1.82 -19.43
N ASN A 104 24.20 -1.17 -20.33
CA ASN A 104 24.43 -1.18 -21.79
C ASN A 104 24.36 -2.57 -22.43
N ASN A 105 23.23 -3.26 -22.36
CA ASN A 105 23.01 -4.62 -22.88
C ASN A 105 23.94 -5.67 -22.26
N SER A 106 24.30 -5.51 -20.99
CA SER A 106 25.06 -6.54 -20.29
C SER A 106 24.16 -7.73 -19.94
N LEU A 107 24.75 -8.93 -19.94
CA LEU A 107 24.07 -10.17 -19.60
C LEU A 107 24.85 -10.88 -18.48
N ILE A 108 24.16 -11.19 -17.39
CA ILE A 108 24.68 -12.11 -16.37
C ILE A 108 23.90 -13.42 -16.51
N THR A 109 24.60 -14.54 -16.63
CA THR A 109 23.99 -15.85 -16.89
C THR A 109 24.81 -17.00 -16.30
N SER A 110 24.24 -18.20 -16.32
CA SER A 110 24.91 -19.46 -15.99
C SER A 110 25.18 -20.29 -17.24
N LYS A 111 26.30 -21.02 -17.28
CA LYS A 111 26.70 -21.88 -18.41
C LYS A 111 25.85 -23.15 -18.52
N LEU A 112 25.59 -23.79 -17.37
CA LEU A 112 24.86 -25.05 -17.27
C LEU A 112 23.44 -24.87 -16.72
N GLY A 113 23.02 -23.62 -16.50
CA GLY A 113 21.70 -23.28 -15.99
C GLY A 113 21.55 -23.38 -14.48
N PHE A 114 22.64 -23.67 -13.75
CA PHE A 114 22.66 -23.63 -12.29
C PHE A 114 22.53 -22.19 -11.77
N GLY A 115 21.72 -22.02 -10.73
CA GLY A 115 21.43 -20.73 -10.14
C GLY A 115 22.61 -20.08 -9.43
N TYR A 116 22.66 -18.75 -9.48
CA TYR A 116 23.56 -17.90 -8.70
C TYR A 116 22.76 -16.77 -8.06
N ASN A 117 23.31 -16.08 -7.06
CA ASN A 117 22.67 -14.92 -6.46
C ASN A 117 23.56 -13.68 -6.52
N ILE A 118 22.90 -12.51 -6.58
CA ILE A 118 23.52 -11.20 -6.47
C ILE A 118 23.00 -10.56 -5.17
N THR A 119 23.90 -10.15 -4.28
CA THR A 119 23.54 -9.50 -3.02
C THR A 119 24.18 -8.13 -2.94
N ILE A 120 23.37 -7.11 -2.65
CA ILE A 120 23.80 -5.75 -2.35
C ILE A 120 23.57 -5.51 -0.86
N SER A 121 24.64 -5.51 -0.07
CA SER A 121 24.60 -5.28 1.38
C SER A 121 24.18 -3.84 1.71
N GLN A 122 23.81 -3.61 2.98
CA GLN A 122 23.50 -2.27 3.48
C GLN A 122 24.65 -1.30 3.18
N GLY A 123 24.33 -0.15 2.60
CA GLY A 123 25.31 0.87 2.20
C GLY A 123 26.10 0.55 0.93
N GLY A 124 25.88 -0.60 0.29
CA GLY A 124 26.34 -0.87 -1.07
C GLY A 124 25.50 -0.10 -2.09
N GLN A 125 26.14 0.34 -3.18
CA GLN A 125 25.46 1.05 -4.28
C GLN A 125 25.24 0.12 -5.46
N PHE A 126 24.05 0.20 -6.06
CA PHE A 126 23.67 -0.68 -7.16
C PHE A 126 22.95 0.05 -8.29
N THR A 127 23.38 -0.22 -9.51
CA THR A 127 22.75 0.26 -10.74
C THR A 127 22.70 -0.90 -11.75
N PHE A 128 21.49 -1.24 -12.19
CA PHE A 128 21.23 -2.28 -13.17
C PHE A 128 20.32 -1.75 -14.28
N GLU A 129 20.91 -1.37 -15.41
CA GLU A 129 20.21 -0.65 -16.47
C GLU A 129 20.37 -1.29 -17.84
N ASP A 130 19.32 -1.32 -18.65
CA ASP A 130 19.37 -1.77 -20.04
C ASP A 130 20.07 -3.15 -20.17
N SER A 131 19.85 -4.07 -19.23
CA SER A 131 20.63 -5.31 -19.09
C SER A 131 19.70 -6.51 -18.83
N SER A 132 20.26 -7.72 -18.75
CA SER A 132 19.50 -8.95 -18.51
C SER A 132 20.16 -9.86 -17.47
N LEU A 133 19.32 -10.62 -16.76
CA LEU A 133 19.72 -11.55 -15.72
C LEU A 133 19.06 -12.89 -15.99
N ASN A 134 19.84 -13.92 -16.32
CA ASN A 134 19.33 -15.25 -16.62
C ASN A 134 19.79 -16.25 -15.57
N TYR A 135 18.94 -17.20 -15.23
CA TYR A 135 19.22 -18.27 -14.26
C TYR A 135 19.60 -17.73 -12.86
N ALA A 136 19.03 -16.62 -12.42
CA ALA A 136 19.34 -16.06 -11.10
C ALA A 136 18.39 -16.61 -10.03
N GLY A 137 18.95 -16.99 -8.89
CA GLY A 137 18.23 -17.56 -7.76
C GLY A 137 18.17 -19.08 -7.85
N PHE A 138 18.04 -19.70 -6.69
CA PHE A 138 17.99 -21.16 -6.54
C PHE A 138 17.29 -21.57 -5.24
N GLY A 139 17.15 -22.89 -5.04
CA GLY A 139 16.70 -23.46 -3.78
C GLY A 139 15.26 -23.96 -3.77
N LYS A 140 14.99 -24.87 -2.82
CA LYS A 140 13.66 -25.47 -2.60
C LYS A 140 12.76 -24.55 -1.75
N ASN A 141 13.37 -23.68 -0.94
CA ASN A 141 12.69 -22.70 -0.11
C ASN A 141 13.04 -21.28 -0.58
N SER A 142 12.06 -20.64 -1.22
CA SER A 142 12.04 -19.28 -1.82
C SER A 142 12.77 -18.20 -1.03
N TYR A 143 12.74 -18.27 0.29
CA TYR A 143 13.28 -17.25 1.16
C TYR A 143 14.81 -17.25 1.27
N ILE A 144 15.49 -18.34 0.90
CA ILE A 144 16.91 -18.52 1.25
C ILE A 144 17.85 -17.98 0.16
N SER A 145 17.50 -18.13 -1.12
CA SER A 145 18.41 -17.75 -2.21
C SER A 145 17.71 -17.03 -3.38
N PRO A 146 17.18 -15.80 -3.14
CA PRO A 146 16.70 -14.96 -4.23
C PRO A 146 17.77 -14.68 -5.28
N GLY A 147 17.34 -14.43 -6.53
CA GLY A 147 18.29 -14.12 -7.62
C GLY A 147 19.02 -12.79 -7.43
N LEU A 148 18.30 -11.78 -6.96
CA LEU A 148 18.82 -10.47 -6.62
C LEU A 148 18.28 -10.06 -5.24
N ILE A 149 19.18 -9.80 -4.29
CA ILE A 149 18.88 -9.32 -2.95
C ILE A 149 19.44 -7.91 -2.82
N ILE A 150 18.58 -6.95 -2.47
CA ILE A 150 18.97 -5.56 -2.23
C ILE A 150 18.61 -5.19 -0.80
N VAL A 151 19.65 -4.92 -0.02
CA VAL A 151 19.57 -4.35 1.33
C VAL A 151 20.02 -2.88 1.32
N GLY A 152 20.83 -2.49 0.33
CA GLY A 152 21.27 -1.10 0.14
C GLY A 152 20.16 -0.15 -0.33
N ASP A 153 20.22 1.10 0.10
CA ASP A 153 19.28 2.17 -0.26
C ASP A 153 19.54 2.72 -1.67
N ASN A 154 18.53 3.37 -2.25
CA ASN A 154 18.61 4.10 -3.51
C ASN A 154 19.12 3.28 -4.71
N ALA A 155 18.91 1.95 -4.67
CA ALA A 155 19.22 1.10 -5.81
C ALA A 155 18.35 1.47 -7.02
N ILE A 156 18.93 1.40 -8.22
CA ILE A 156 18.25 1.70 -9.49
C ILE A 156 18.24 0.45 -10.35
N ILE A 157 17.04 0.00 -10.72
CA ILE A 157 16.83 -1.08 -11.69
C ILE A 157 15.96 -0.54 -12.82
N LYS A 158 16.46 -0.51 -14.05
CA LYS A 158 15.75 0.13 -15.16
C LYS A 158 15.91 -0.58 -16.48
N ASN A 159 14.84 -0.62 -17.29
CA ASN A 159 14.87 -1.12 -18.66
C ASN A 159 15.45 -2.54 -18.76
N VAL A 160 15.03 -3.41 -17.86
CA VAL A 160 15.54 -4.78 -17.80
C VAL A 160 14.68 -5.65 -18.69
N SER A 161 15.25 -6.09 -19.81
CA SER A 161 14.49 -6.82 -20.84
C SER A 161 13.98 -8.17 -20.36
N TYR A 162 14.73 -8.84 -19.49
CA TYR A 162 14.36 -10.16 -19.00
C TYR A 162 15.12 -10.48 -17.71
N ILE A 163 14.37 -10.94 -16.70
CA ILE A 163 14.92 -11.55 -15.49
C ILE A 163 14.28 -12.93 -15.37
N ASP A 164 15.11 -13.97 -15.38
CA ASP A 164 14.66 -15.37 -15.27
C ASP A 164 15.37 -16.07 -14.12
N ILE A 165 14.64 -16.98 -13.49
CA ILE A 165 15.19 -17.84 -12.44
C ILE A 165 15.71 -19.13 -13.07
N SER A 166 16.66 -19.77 -12.40
CA SER A 166 17.19 -21.06 -12.85
C SER A 166 16.09 -22.11 -13.02
N ASN A 167 16.12 -22.84 -14.14
CA ASN A 167 15.33 -24.06 -14.32
C ASN A 167 15.91 -25.15 -13.42
N SER A 168 15.63 -25.05 -12.12
CA SER A 168 15.82 -26.16 -11.20
C SER A 168 14.97 -27.32 -11.73
N THR A 169 15.63 -28.32 -12.31
CA THR A 169 14.98 -29.49 -12.94
C THR A 169 14.18 -30.33 -11.94
N ASP A 170 14.31 -30.05 -10.64
CA ASP A 170 13.52 -30.61 -9.54
C ASP A 170 12.15 -29.91 -9.42
N SER A 171 11.37 -30.04 -10.50
CA SER A 171 10.13 -29.36 -10.88
C SER A 171 8.89 -29.46 -9.95
N LEU A 172 9.00 -29.99 -8.73
CA LEU A 172 7.82 -30.22 -7.87
C LEU A 172 7.81 -29.46 -6.54
N TYR A 173 8.92 -28.84 -6.13
CA TYR A 173 9.00 -28.20 -4.81
C TYR A 173 9.78 -26.88 -4.76
N SER A 174 10.30 -26.39 -5.88
CA SER A 174 10.96 -25.09 -5.90
C SER A 174 9.93 -24.01 -5.64
N SER A 175 10.19 -23.20 -4.62
CA SER A 175 9.64 -21.87 -4.45
C SER A 175 10.82 -20.93 -4.64
N GLY A 176 10.67 -19.87 -5.43
CA GLY A 176 11.74 -18.94 -5.74
C GLY A 176 11.27 -17.49 -5.59
N ILE A 177 12.19 -16.61 -5.16
CA ILE A 177 12.03 -15.16 -5.23
C ILE A 177 13.06 -14.66 -6.24
N LEU A 178 12.65 -13.85 -7.22
CA LEU A 178 13.62 -13.33 -8.17
C LEU A 178 14.31 -12.08 -7.65
N ILE A 179 13.53 -11.09 -7.21
CA ILE A 179 14.04 -9.87 -6.59
C ILE A 179 13.53 -9.78 -5.15
N LYS A 180 14.44 -9.62 -4.20
CA LYS A 180 14.11 -9.38 -2.80
C LYS A 180 14.68 -8.04 -2.33
N LEU A 181 13.81 -7.14 -1.90
CA LEU A 181 14.16 -5.88 -1.26
C LEU A 181 13.95 -6.03 0.25
N ILE A 182 14.97 -5.76 1.07
CA ILE A 182 14.89 -5.95 2.53
C ILE A 182 15.45 -4.72 3.24
N GLY A 183 14.65 -4.06 4.07
CA GLY A 183 15.15 -3.00 4.95
C GLY A 183 15.65 -1.75 4.23
N CYS A 184 15.51 -1.66 2.91
CA CYS A 184 16.04 -0.60 2.08
C CYS A 184 15.05 0.56 1.91
N GLU A 185 15.58 1.73 1.55
CA GLU A 185 14.79 2.94 1.27
C GLU A 185 15.09 3.49 -0.14
N GLY A 186 14.07 4.06 -0.79
CA GLY A 186 14.27 4.88 -1.99
C GLY A 186 14.63 4.09 -3.26
N VAL A 187 14.35 2.79 -3.30
CA VAL A 187 14.63 1.94 -4.47
C VAL A 187 13.64 2.25 -5.60
N ALA A 188 14.18 2.44 -6.80
CA ALA A 188 13.42 2.70 -8.01
C ALA A 188 13.57 1.55 -9.02
N ILE A 189 12.45 0.93 -9.38
CA ILE A 189 12.35 -0.15 -10.37
C ILE A 189 11.45 0.31 -11.50
N ASN A 190 11.97 0.33 -12.73
CA ASN A 190 11.24 0.86 -13.87
C ASN A 190 11.43 0.02 -15.13
N ASN A 191 10.34 -0.30 -15.82
CA ASN A 191 10.38 -0.96 -17.11
C ASN A 191 11.17 -2.28 -17.05
N ILE A 192 10.83 -3.13 -16.08
CA ILE A 192 11.38 -4.49 -15.99
C ILE A 192 10.36 -5.51 -16.49
N LYS A 193 10.85 -6.62 -17.06
CA LYS A 193 10.02 -7.77 -17.40
C LYS A 193 10.46 -8.99 -16.61
N ILE A 194 9.55 -9.51 -15.81
CA ILE A 194 9.69 -10.80 -15.11
C ILE A 194 8.63 -11.75 -15.65
N SER A 195 9.07 -12.88 -16.19
CA SER A 195 8.18 -13.94 -16.66
C SER A 195 8.80 -15.27 -16.30
N LEU A 196 8.05 -16.12 -15.60
CA LEU A 196 8.54 -17.46 -15.27
C LEU A 196 8.09 -18.48 -16.34
N PRO A 197 8.90 -19.49 -16.66
CA PRO A 197 8.66 -20.37 -17.81
C PRO A 197 7.54 -21.41 -17.61
N THR A 198 7.21 -21.79 -16.38
CA THR A 198 6.23 -22.86 -16.10
C THR A 198 5.42 -22.56 -14.86
N HIS A 199 4.09 -22.71 -14.94
CA HIS A 199 3.07 -22.37 -13.93
C HIS A 199 3.47 -22.78 -12.50
N PRO A 200 4.14 -21.90 -11.73
CA PRO A 200 4.68 -22.26 -10.45
C PRO A 200 3.72 -21.73 -9.39
N SER A 201 2.92 -22.61 -8.80
CA SER A 201 2.02 -22.27 -7.68
C SER A 201 2.74 -21.74 -6.41
N ARG A 202 4.03 -21.39 -6.51
CA ARG A 202 4.88 -21.00 -5.37
C ARG A 202 6.00 -19.99 -5.68
N TRP A 203 6.07 -19.40 -6.87
CA TRP A 203 7.18 -18.48 -7.18
C TRP A 203 6.71 -17.03 -7.13
N GLN A 204 7.39 -16.23 -6.32
CA GLN A 204 7.15 -14.81 -6.19
C GLN A 204 8.11 -14.08 -7.13
N SER A 205 7.61 -13.17 -7.98
CA SER A 205 8.54 -12.39 -8.83
C SER A 205 9.37 -11.45 -7.95
N MET A 206 8.70 -10.74 -7.05
CA MET A 206 9.32 -9.74 -6.21
C MET A 206 8.75 -9.79 -4.80
N VAL A 207 9.65 -9.69 -3.81
CA VAL A 207 9.29 -9.56 -2.40
C VAL A 207 9.93 -8.30 -1.83
N ILE A 208 9.13 -7.49 -1.15
CA ILE A 208 9.51 -6.28 -0.45
C ILE A 208 9.21 -6.48 1.03
N GLU A 209 10.22 -6.43 1.87
CA GLU A 209 10.12 -6.72 3.31
C GLU A 209 10.79 -5.61 4.12
N ASP A 210 10.04 -5.04 5.07
CA ASP A 210 10.53 -4.00 5.98
C ASP A 210 11.18 -2.79 5.25
N ALA A 211 10.74 -2.47 4.04
CA ALA A 211 11.32 -1.44 3.17
C ALA A 211 10.38 -0.24 3.02
N ASN A 212 10.92 0.93 2.65
CA ASN A 212 10.10 2.15 2.53
C ASN A 212 10.41 2.94 1.26
N ASN A 213 9.45 3.75 0.81
CA ASN A 213 9.63 4.67 -0.32
C ASN A 213 10.12 3.93 -1.58
N ILE A 214 9.45 2.84 -1.92
CA ILE A 214 9.79 1.99 -3.07
C ILE A 214 8.83 2.31 -4.21
N THR A 215 9.38 2.59 -5.41
CA THR A 215 8.58 2.81 -6.62
C THR A 215 8.85 1.74 -7.65
N ILE A 216 7.80 1.03 -8.06
CA ILE A 216 7.81 0.07 -9.16
C ILE A 216 6.88 0.57 -10.24
N GLN A 217 7.41 0.80 -11.44
CA GLN A 217 6.61 1.36 -12.52
C GLN A 217 6.88 0.76 -13.90
N ASN A 218 5.86 0.81 -14.76
CA ASN A 218 5.89 0.37 -16.15
C ASN A 218 6.45 -1.05 -16.35
N SER A 219 6.31 -1.92 -15.35
CA SER A 219 6.91 -3.25 -15.33
C SER A 219 5.88 -4.32 -15.64
N TRP A 220 6.34 -5.46 -16.15
CA TRP A 220 5.50 -6.59 -16.52
C TRP A 220 5.86 -7.80 -15.66
N PHE A 221 4.87 -8.30 -14.92
CA PHE A 221 4.93 -9.49 -14.08
C PHE A 221 4.02 -10.57 -14.67
N ASN A 222 4.60 -11.68 -15.12
CA ASN A 222 3.87 -12.71 -15.86
C ASN A 222 4.09 -14.12 -15.31
N ASN A 223 3.02 -14.91 -15.27
CA ASN A 223 3.08 -16.34 -14.96
C ASN A 223 3.74 -16.66 -13.61
N THR A 224 3.30 -15.99 -12.54
CA THR A 224 3.88 -16.10 -11.19
C THR A 224 2.85 -16.53 -10.16
N SER A 225 3.25 -17.00 -8.98
CA SER A 225 2.31 -17.17 -7.87
C SER A 225 1.88 -15.80 -7.36
N THR A 226 2.84 -14.94 -7.03
CA THR A 226 2.57 -13.53 -6.70
C THR A 226 3.48 -12.64 -7.55
N GLY A 227 2.89 -11.68 -8.26
CA GLY A 227 3.64 -10.67 -9.00
C GLY A 227 4.55 -9.88 -8.06
N VAL A 228 3.96 -9.12 -7.13
CA VAL A 228 4.70 -8.38 -6.11
C VAL A 228 4.09 -8.63 -4.72
N GLU A 229 4.91 -9.12 -3.80
CA GLU A 229 4.55 -9.29 -2.39
C GLU A 229 5.24 -8.24 -1.53
N ILE A 230 4.47 -7.59 -0.66
CA ILE A 230 4.89 -6.44 0.15
C ILE A 230 4.49 -6.72 1.60
N THR A 231 5.47 -6.75 2.49
CA THR A 231 5.27 -7.02 3.92
C THR A 231 5.93 -5.95 4.77
N ASN A 232 5.19 -5.42 5.76
CA ASN A 232 5.64 -4.45 6.75
C ASN A 232 6.37 -3.23 6.13
N SER A 233 5.90 -2.78 4.97
CA SER A 233 6.58 -1.78 4.16
C SER A 233 5.67 -0.57 3.95
N ASN A 234 6.22 0.64 3.88
CA ASN A 234 5.41 1.86 3.76
C ASN A 234 5.79 2.69 2.54
N ASP A 235 4.85 3.53 2.09
CA ASP A 235 5.06 4.43 0.96
C ASP A 235 5.45 3.68 -0.33
N ILE A 236 4.80 2.54 -0.57
CA ILE A 236 5.05 1.67 -1.72
C ILE A 236 4.15 2.07 -2.88
N GLN A 237 4.74 2.33 -4.04
CA GLN A 237 4.04 2.77 -5.24
C GLN A 237 4.19 1.76 -6.37
N LEU A 238 3.06 1.22 -6.84
CA LEU A 238 2.96 0.39 -8.04
C LEU A 238 2.24 1.21 -9.12
N ILE A 239 2.94 1.65 -10.16
CA ILE A 239 2.41 2.58 -11.17
C ILE A 239 2.54 2.05 -12.60
N GLY A 240 1.44 1.94 -13.36
CA GLY A 240 1.52 1.62 -14.79
C GLY A 240 2.03 0.20 -15.09
N ASN A 241 1.95 -0.72 -14.13
CA ASN A 241 2.44 -2.08 -14.31
C ASN A 241 1.39 -3.00 -14.92
N LEU A 242 1.85 -4.09 -15.53
CA LEU A 242 1.03 -5.16 -16.08
C LEU A 242 1.27 -6.44 -15.28
N PHE A 243 0.21 -7.03 -14.74
CA PHE A 243 0.22 -8.30 -14.03
C PHE A 243 -0.65 -9.30 -14.79
N THR A 244 -0.07 -10.39 -15.29
CA THR A 244 -0.77 -11.39 -16.11
C THR A 244 -0.47 -12.82 -15.69
N ASP A 245 -1.45 -13.71 -15.91
CA ASP A 245 -1.32 -15.17 -15.76
C ASP A 245 -0.77 -15.63 -14.39
N SER A 246 -1.00 -14.83 -13.34
CA SER A 246 -0.45 -15.08 -12.01
C SER A 246 -1.55 -15.46 -11.00
N GLU A 247 -1.24 -16.15 -9.90
CA GLU A 247 -2.27 -16.45 -8.87
C GLU A 247 -2.73 -15.17 -8.17
N PHE A 248 -1.79 -14.33 -7.78
CA PHE A 248 -1.98 -12.98 -7.29
C PHE A 248 -1.20 -11.98 -8.14
N GLY A 249 -1.80 -10.82 -8.44
CA GLY A 249 -1.07 -9.70 -9.03
C GLY A 249 -0.16 -9.05 -7.99
N ALA A 250 -0.76 -8.53 -6.92
CA ALA A 250 -0.03 -7.98 -5.79
C ALA A 250 -0.62 -8.40 -4.44
N TYR A 251 0.23 -8.59 -3.44
CA TYR A 251 -0.14 -8.98 -2.08
C TYR A 251 0.53 -8.06 -1.07
N PHE A 252 -0.27 -7.45 -0.19
CA PHE A 252 0.17 -6.48 0.81
C PHE A 252 -0.17 -6.99 2.21
N LYS A 253 0.79 -6.93 3.12
CA LYS A 253 0.65 -7.36 4.51
C LYS A 253 1.26 -6.38 5.48
N GLY A 254 0.50 -5.96 6.48
CA GLY A 254 1.04 -5.13 7.58
C GLY A 254 1.65 -3.81 7.13
N SER A 255 1.23 -3.29 5.98
CA SER A 255 1.86 -2.16 5.29
C SER A 255 0.97 -0.90 5.43
N THR A 256 1.47 0.30 5.15
CA THR A 256 0.63 1.51 5.14
C THR A 256 0.99 2.45 4.01
N THR A 257 0.05 3.33 3.63
CA THR A 257 0.28 4.40 2.65
C THR A 257 0.73 3.86 1.29
N THR A 258 0.11 2.78 0.82
CA THR A 258 0.45 2.19 -0.47
C THR A 258 -0.38 2.80 -1.59
N ARG A 259 0.20 2.87 -2.79
CA ARG A 259 -0.46 3.43 -3.97
C ARG A 259 -0.38 2.50 -5.16
N LEU A 260 -1.55 2.08 -5.65
CA LEU A 260 -1.70 1.35 -6.91
C LEU A 260 -2.35 2.29 -7.91
N LYS A 261 -1.61 2.66 -8.94
CA LYS A 261 -2.09 3.61 -9.93
C LYS A 261 -1.87 3.17 -11.37
N ASP A 262 -2.88 3.31 -12.21
CA ASP A 262 -2.78 3.07 -13.67
C ASP A 262 -2.29 1.64 -14.03
N ASN A 263 -2.45 0.64 -13.14
CA ASN A 263 -2.00 -0.74 -13.41
C ASN A 263 -3.09 -1.56 -14.12
N VAL A 264 -2.67 -2.65 -14.75
CA VAL A 264 -3.56 -3.65 -15.36
C VAL A 264 -3.30 -5.02 -14.72
N PHE A 265 -4.35 -5.62 -14.16
CA PHE A 265 -4.37 -6.94 -13.54
C PHE A 265 -5.26 -7.86 -14.38
N ALA A 266 -4.69 -8.79 -15.15
CA ALA A 266 -5.44 -9.57 -16.12
C ALA A 266 -5.21 -11.08 -16.00
N ASP A 267 -6.29 -11.86 -16.16
CA ASP A 267 -6.27 -13.33 -16.22
C ASP A 267 -5.61 -13.98 -14.98
N LEU A 268 -6.00 -13.51 -13.79
CA LEU A 268 -5.41 -13.91 -12.51
C LEU A 268 -6.13 -15.09 -11.85
N GLY A 269 -5.36 -16.02 -11.29
CA GLY A 269 -5.79 -17.35 -10.85
C GLY A 269 -6.54 -17.38 -9.52
N TYR A 270 -6.17 -16.53 -8.56
CA TYR A 270 -6.83 -16.36 -7.28
C TYR A 270 -7.31 -14.92 -7.13
N GLY A 271 -6.44 -13.96 -6.79
CA GLY A 271 -6.83 -12.57 -6.54
C GLY A 271 -6.14 -11.58 -7.47
N GLY A 272 -6.76 -10.43 -7.72
CA GLY A 272 -6.04 -9.32 -8.37
C GLY A 272 -5.02 -8.69 -7.43
N VAL A 273 -5.55 -8.03 -6.41
CA VAL A 273 -4.79 -7.38 -5.34
C VAL A 273 -5.39 -7.76 -4.01
N TYR A 274 -4.55 -8.15 -3.06
CA TYR A 274 -4.97 -8.49 -1.71
C TYR A 274 -4.23 -7.64 -0.67
N TYR A 275 -5.00 -6.86 0.08
CA TYR A 275 -4.58 -6.11 1.25
C TYR A 275 -4.97 -6.82 2.53
N TYR A 276 -3.98 -7.18 3.35
CA TYR A 276 -4.18 -7.77 4.66
C TYR A 276 -3.52 -6.91 5.73
N GLN A 277 -4.30 -6.43 6.70
CA GLN A 277 -3.81 -5.57 7.77
C GLN A 277 -3.04 -4.35 7.24
N THR A 278 -3.54 -3.75 6.16
CA THR A 278 -2.87 -2.63 5.48
C THR A 278 -3.80 -1.43 5.45
N ASN A 279 -3.35 -0.26 5.90
CA ASN A 279 -4.21 0.91 6.05
C ASN A 279 -3.80 2.05 5.10
N GLU A 280 -4.72 2.99 4.87
CA GLU A 280 -4.44 4.25 4.16
C GLU A 280 -3.99 4.02 2.70
N ASN A 281 -4.62 3.05 2.02
CA ASN A 281 -4.24 2.67 0.66
C ASN A 281 -5.01 3.47 -0.40
N PHE A 282 -4.32 3.77 -1.50
CA PHE A 282 -4.87 4.45 -2.66
C PHE A 282 -4.86 3.52 -3.87
N VAL A 283 -6.02 3.12 -4.37
CA VAL A 283 -6.19 2.29 -5.56
C VAL A 283 -6.92 3.10 -6.63
N GLU A 284 -6.18 3.57 -7.63
CA GLU A 284 -6.62 4.61 -8.56
C GLU A 284 -6.40 4.22 -10.03
N ASN A 285 -7.40 4.42 -10.89
CA ASN A 285 -7.26 4.26 -12.35
C ASN A 285 -6.75 2.88 -12.80
N ASN A 286 -6.93 1.82 -12.01
CA ASN A 286 -6.48 0.48 -12.38
C ASN A 286 -7.55 -0.26 -13.18
N THR A 287 -7.12 -1.21 -14.01
CA THR A 287 -8.02 -2.13 -14.72
C THR A 287 -7.83 -3.53 -14.18
N PHE A 288 -8.89 -4.13 -13.66
CA PHE A 288 -8.95 -5.52 -13.24
C PHE A 288 -9.79 -6.30 -14.25
N LEU A 289 -9.17 -7.25 -14.94
CA LEU A 289 -9.77 -8.01 -16.01
C LEU A 289 -9.71 -9.52 -15.69
N LYS A 290 -10.89 -10.15 -15.59
CA LYS A 290 -11.02 -11.61 -15.42
C LYS A 290 -10.27 -12.17 -14.22
N ALA A 291 -10.40 -11.54 -13.05
CA ALA A 291 -9.94 -12.14 -11.81
C ALA A 291 -10.79 -13.39 -11.48
N ARG A 292 -10.15 -14.53 -11.18
CA ARG A 292 -10.89 -15.75 -10.84
C ARG A 292 -11.52 -15.77 -9.46
N SER A 293 -11.11 -14.93 -8.51
CA SER A 293 -11.75 -14.70 -7.21
C SER A 293 -12.10 -13.22 -7.07
N SER A 294 -11.65 -12.56 -5.98
CA SER A 294 -11.77 -11.11 -5.80
C SER A 294 -10.74 -10.35 -6.63
N ALA A 295 -11.17 -9.39 -7.45
CA ALA A 295 -10.23 -8.53 -8.17
C ALA A 295 -9.44 -7.61 -7.21
N LEU A 296 -10.12 -7.02 -6.23
CA LEU A 296 -9.50 -6.25 -5.15
C LEU A 296 -10.10 -6.67 -3.81
N TYR A 297 -9.27 -7.09 -2.87
CA TYR A 297 -9.72 -7.59 -1.57
C TYR A 297 -8.98 -6.89 -0.43
N PHE A 298 -9.74 -6.26 0.46
CA PHE A 298 -9.25 -5.64 1.69
C PHE A 298 -9.67 -6.48 2.89
N GLU A 299 -8.72 -6.81 3.76
CA GLU A 299 -8.97 -7.51 5.01
C GLU A 299 -8.30 -6.82 6.18
N SER A 300 -9.06 -6.52 7.23
CA SER A 300 -8.57 -5.80 8.40
C SER A 300 -7.82 -4.53 8.02
N SER A 301 -8.30 -3.83 7.00
CA SER A 301 -7.61 -2.77 6.30
C SER A 301 -8.50 -1.53 6.30
N ASP A 302 -8.10 -0.47 6.99
CA ASP A 302 -8.91 0.72 7.23
C ASP A 302 -8.44 1.92 6.36
N TYR A 303 -9.32 2.90 6.16
CA TYR A 303 -8.98 4.16 5.48
C TYR A 303 -8.56 4.03 4.01
N ASN A 304 -9.20 3.12 3.26
CA ASN A 304 -8.84 2.88 1.86
C ASN A 304 -9.64 3.76 0.89
N PHE A 305 -8.97 4.19 -0.17
CA PHE A 305 -9.54 4.97 -1.27
C PHE A 305 -9.49 4.14 -2.55
N VAL A 306 -10.65 3.82 -3.10
CA VAL A 306 -10.78 3.07 -4.35
C VAL A 306 -11.49 3.94 -5.38
N ARG A 307 -10.77 4.44 -6.39
CA ARG A 307 -11.36 5.35 -7.38
C ARG A 307 -10.97 5.16 -8.82
N ASN A 308 -11.87 5.51 -9.74
CA ASN A 308 -11.62 5.48 -11.19
C ASN A 308 -11.14 4.12 -11.71
N ASN A 309 -11.38 3.03 -10.99
CA ASN A 309 -10.96 1.70 -11.42
C ASN A 309 -12.03 1.08 -12.32
N SER A 310 -11.59 0.21 -13.23
CA SER A 310 -12.46 -0.62 -14.05
C SER A 310 -12.35 -2.07 -13.62
N PHE A 311 -13.44 -2.64 -13.14
CA PHE A 311 -13.57 -4.05 -12.79
C PHE A 311 -14.40 -4.75 -13.85
N ILE A 312 -13.79 -5.70 -14.55
CA ILE A 312 -14.34 -6.32 -15.75
C ILE A 312 -14.21 -7.83 -15.63
N LEU A 313 -15.33 -8.55 -15.75
CA LEU A 313 -15.35 -10.01 -15.92
C LEU A 313 -14.76 -10.84 -14.76
N SER A 314 -14.73 -10.34 -13.52
CA SER A 314 -14.31 -11.17 -12.38
C SER A 314 -15.32 -12.29 -12.11
N LEU A 315 -14.86 -13.49 -11.75
CA LEU A 315 -15.73 -14.65 -11.54
C LEU A 315 -16.48 -14.62 -10.20
N TYR A 316 -15.89 -14.01 -9.16
CA TYR A 316 -16.54 -13.86 -7.85
C TYR A 316 -16.86 -12.39 -7.60
N ASP A 317 -16.18 -11.76 -6.63
CA ASP A 317 -16.44 -10.38 -6.27
C ASP A 317 -15.47 -9.46 -7.02
N ASP A 318 -15.89 -8.28 -7.47
CA ASP A 318 -14.90 -7.35 -8.02
C ASP A 318 -14.10 -6.67 -6.91
N LEU A 319 -14.82 -6.13 -5.93
CA LEU A 319 -14.26 -5.45 -4.78
C LEU A 319 -14.80 -6.05 -3.49
N SER A 320 -13.92 -6.44 -2.59
CA SER A 320 -14.27 -7.05 -1.32
C SER A 320 -13.63 -6.33 -0.13
N PHE A 321 -14.40 -6.21 0.96
CA PHE A 321 -13.94 -5.72 2.26
C PHE A 321 -14.30 -6.73 3.34
N ALA A 322 -13.33 -7.14 4.15
CA ALA A 322 -13.51 -8.01 5.30
C ALA A 322 -12.94 -7.33 6.54
N ASN A 323 -13.72 -7.19 7.62
CA ASN A 323 -13.26 -6.57 8.89
C ASN A 323 -12.57 -5.21 8.70
N SER A 324 -12.99 -4.44 7.69
CA SER A 324 -12.36 -3.20 7.24
C SER A 324 -13.29 -2.02 7.53
N ARG A 325 -12.74 -0.84 7.78
CA ARG A 325 -13.52 0.35 8.15
C ARG A 325 -13.13 1.58 7.35
N THR A 326 -14.03 2.56 7.36
CA THR A 326 -13.75 3.94 6.92
C THR A 326 -13.16 3.99 5.51
N SER A 327 -13.77 3.30 4.53
CA SER A 327 -13.26 3.28 3.15
C SER A 327 -14.21 3.98 2.18
N LEU A 328 -13.62 4.66 1.20
CA LEU A 328 -14.33 5.44 0.18
C LEU A 328 -14.13 4.80 -1.20
N VAL A 329 -15.25 4.40 -1.81
CA VAL A 329 -15.29 3.76 -3.14
C VAL A 329 -16.06 4.66 -4.09
N PHE A 330 -15.40 5.22 -5.10
CA PHE A 330 -16.05 6.19 -5.97
C PHE A 330 -15.53 6.30 -7.40
N ASP A 331 -16.38 6.76 -8.31
CA ASP A 331 -16.05 6.92 -9.73
C ASP A 331 -15.52 5.62 -10.39
N ASN A 332 -15.85 4.43 -9.84
CA ASN A 332 -15.43 3.15 -10.42
C ASN A 332 -16.48 2.60 -11.40
N LEU A 333 -16.01 1.83 -12.38
CA LEU A 333 -16.83 1.06 -13.30
C LEU A 333 -16.79 -0.42 -12.90
N PHE A 334 -17.95 -1.00 -12.63
CA PHE A 334 -18.15 -2.42 -12.40
C PHE A 334 -18.98 -3.01 -13.52
N THR A 335 -18.41 -3.92 -14.30
CA THR A 335 -19.12 -4.50 -15.44
C THR A 335 -18.84 -5.97 -15.68
N GLN A 336 -19.89 -6.68 -16.10
CA GLN A 336 -19.88 -8.12 -16.37
C GLN A 336 -19.40 -8.92 -15.16
N THR A 337 -19.81 -8.47 -13.98
CA THR A 337 -19.36 -9.03 -12.71
C THR A 337 -19.99 -10.41 -12.48
N GLY A 338 -19.28 -11.27 -11.73
CA GLY A 338 -19.68 -12.64 -11.44
C GLY A 338 -20.70 -12.71 -10.30
N ARG A 339 -20.21 -12.85 -9.06
CA ARG A 339 -21.04 -13.00 -7.86
C ARG A 339 -21.54 -11.66 -7.33
N GLY A 340 -20.66 -10.68 -7.19
CA GLY A 340 -20.91 -9.40 -6.54
C GLY A 340 -20.01 -8.31 -7.11
N ALA A 341 -20.51 -7.11 -7.43
CA ALA A 341 -19.60 -6.01 -7.77
C ALA A 341 -18.85 -5.54 -6.51
N ILE A 342 -19.59 -5.28 -5.43
CA ILE A 342 -18.98 -4.94 -4.14
C ILE A 342 -19.51 -5.90 -3.08
N ASN A 343 -18.58 -6.51 -2.36
CA ASN A 343 -18.84 -7.43 -1.27
C ASN A 343 -18.25 -6.90 0.04
N ALA A 344 -19.10 -6.47 0.97
CA ALA A 344 -18.66 -6.08 2.31
C ALA A 344 -19.09 -7.16 3.31
N VAL A 345 -18.09 -7.81 3.94
CA VAL A 345 -18.23 -8.99 4.79
C VAL A 345 -17.72 -8.66 6.19
N THR A 346 -18.40 -9.18 7.22
CA THR A 346 -17.94 -9.28 8.63
C THR A 346 -17.43 -7.97 9.23
N SER A 347 -18.27 -7.34 10.06
CA SER A 347 -17.87 -6.25 10.98
C SER A 347 -17.30 -4.99 10.33
N GLY A 348 -17.58 -4.77 9.05
CA GLY A 348 -17.14 -3.56 8.37
C GLY A 348 -17.92 -2.32 8.85
N GLN A 349 -17.29 -1.16 8.91
CA GLN A 349 -17.97 0.05 9.40
C GLN A 349 -17.65 1.24 8.50
N ASP A 350 -18.58 2.18 8.42
CA ASP A 350 -18.26 3.54 7.97
C ASP A 350 -17.80 3.61 6.51
N PHE A 351 -18.50 2.90 5.62
CA PHE A 351 -18.20 2.91 4.18
C PHE A 351 -18.99 3.98 3.44
N VAL A 352 -18.34 4.60 2.45
CA VAL A 352 -19.01 5.48 1.50
C VAL A 352 -18.80 4.95 0.09
N ILE A 353 -19.89 4.59 -0.60
CA ILE A 353 -19.88 4.11 -1.97
C ILE A 353 -20.68 5.09 -2.82
N THR A 354 -20.02 5.84 -3.69
CA THR A 354 -20.67 6.93 -4.44
C THR A 354 -20.15 7.11 -5.84
N ARG A 355 -20.98 7.56 -6.80
CA ARG A 355 -20.56 7.83 -8.19
C ARG A 355 -19.97 6.63 -8.93
N ASN A 356 -20.29 5.42 -8.50
CA ASN A 356 -19.89 4.22 -9.23
C ASN A 356 -20.94 3.86 -10.27
N ARG A 357 -20.49 3.26 -11.37
CA ARG A 357 -21.34 2.70 -12.42
C ARG A 357 -21.34 1.19 -12.34
N PHE A 358 -22.52 0.59 -12.29
CA PHE A 358 -22.74 -0.84 -12.29
C PHE A 358 -23.53 -1.21 -13.55
N SER A 359 -22.94 -1.98 -14.46
CA SER A 359 -23.57 -2.31 -15.75
C SER A 359 -23.27 -3.73 -16.22
N GLU A 360 -24.26 -4.45 -16.73
CA GLU A 360 -24.14 -5.82 -17.26
C GLU A 360 -23.65 -6.86 -16.22
N PHE A 361 -24.40 -7.96 -16.04
CA PHE A 361 -24.00 -9.04 -15.13
C PHE A 361 -23.91 -10.34 -15.89
N ARG A 362 -22.84 -11.09 -15.65
CA ARG A 362 -22.67 -12.37 -16.31
C ARG A 362 -23.59 -13.38 -15.61
N ARG A 363 -24.60 -13.87 -16.33
CA ARG A 363 -25.34 -15.08 -15.92
C ARG A 363 -24.44 -16.30 -16.11
N THR A 364 -23.40 -16.46 -15.32
CA THR A 364 -22.62 -17.70 -15.31
C THR A 364 -23.11 -18.61 -14.19
N PRO A 365 -23.65 -19.80 -14.52
CA PRO A 365 -24.13 -20.77 -13.54
C PRO A 365 -23.03 -21.47 -12.73
N GLU A 366 -21.75 -21.16 -12.96
CA GLU A 366 -20.63 -22.02 -12.55
C GLU A 366 -20.59 -22.34 -11.05
N ASN A 367 -21.14 -21.46 -10.19
CA ASN A 367 -21.17 -21.68 -8.75
C ASN A 367 -22.58 -21.68 -8.13
N GLY A 368 -23.65 -21.66 -8.94
CA GLY A 368 -25.03 -21.70 -8.44
C GLY A 368 -25.47 -20.51 -7.58
N PHE A 369 -24.67 -19.43 -7.52
CA PHE A 369 -25.08 -18.17 -6.93
C PHE A 369 -25.71 -17.28 -8.01
N GLU A 370 -26.85 -16.69 -7.68
CA GLU A 370 -27.43 -15.63 -8.51
C GLU A 370 -26.47 -14.43 -8.52
N PRO A 371 -26.14 -13.86 -9.69
CA PRO A 371 -25.33 -12.65 -9.76
C PRO A 371 -26.05 -11.50 -9.04
N THR A 372 -25.29 -10.70 -8.28
CA THR A 372 -25.83 -9.60 -7.47
C THR A 372 -25.01 -8.33 -7.65
N ASN A 373 -25.67 -7.16 -7.67
CA ASN A 373 -24.98 -5.89 -7.87
C ASN A 373 -24.12 -5.53 -6.66
N LEU A 374 -24.79 -5.50 -5.51
CA LEU A 374 -24.19 -5.23 -4.22
C LEU A 374 -24.51 -6.42 -3.33
N LEU A 375 -23.46 -7.04 -2.82
CA LEU A 375 -23.54 -8.13 -1.86
C LEU A 375 -23.09 -7.59 -0.51
N LEU A 376 -24.02 -7.44 0.42
CA LEU A 376 -23.70 -7.03 1.79
C LEU A 376 -23.93 -8.24 2.69
N ILE A 377 -22.86 -8.77 3.26
CA ILE A 377 -22.92 -9.97 4.10
C ILE A 377 -22.60 -9.58 5.53
N SER A 378 -23.63 -9.56 6.38
CA SER A 378 -23.57 -9.53 7.86
C SER A 378 -22.54 -8.60 8.53
N GLY A 379 -23.03 -7.65 9.33
CA GLY A 379 -22.19 -6.88 10.26
C GLY A 379 -21.53 -5.65 9.66
N VAL A 380 -21.93 -5.23 8.46
CA VAL A 380 -21.59 -3.89 7.97
C VAL A 380 -22.46 -2.87 8.70
N SER A 381 -21.88 -1.80 9.26
CA SER A 381 -22.60 -0.66 9.83
C SER A 381 -22.24 0.66 9.14
N ASN A 382 -23.18 1.61 9.10
CA ASN A 382 -22.97 2.95 8.54
C ASN A 382 -22.47 2.96 7.08
N LEU A 383 -23.02 2.09 6.23
CA LEU A 383 -22.76 2.16 4.79
C LEU A 383 -23.64 3.26 4.18
N LEU A 384 -23.00 4.27 3.59
CA LEU A 384 -23.65 5.30 2.79
C LEU A 384 -23.46 5.02 1.30
N PHE A 385 -24.55 4.73 0.59
CA PHE A 385 -24.55 4.34 -0.82
C PHE A 385 -25.41 5.32 -1.64
N TYR A 386 -24.81 6.27 -2.36
CA TYR A 386 -25.56 7.36 -3.02
C TYR A 386 -24.86 7.87 -4.29
N LEU A 387 -25.59 8.51 -5.19
CA LEU A 387 -25.12 8.97 -6.51
C LEU A 387 -24.49 7.85 -7.35
N ASN A 388 -24.90 6.60 -7.20
CA ASN A 388 -24.43 5.52 -8.07
C ASN A 388 -25.37 5.35 -9.27
N SER A 389 -24.87 4.83 -10.39
CA SER A 389 -25.65 4.48 -11.57
C SER A 389 -25.79 2.96 -11.68
N ILE A 390 -26.98 2.43 -11.42
CA ILE A 390 -27.29 1.00 -11.50
C ILE A 390 -28.07 0.71 -12.79
N GLU A 391 -27.37 0.15 -13.79
CA GLU A 391 -27.88 -0.18 -15.13
C GLU A 391 -28.05 -1.70 -15.30
N VAL A 392 -28.85 -2.35 -14.45
CA VAL A 392 -28.89 -3.82 -14.40
C VAL A 392 -30.31 -4.38 -14.47
N ILE A 393 -30.55 -5.16 -15.53
CA ILE A 393 -31.81 -5.84 -15.89
C ILE A 393 -32.37 -6.72 -14.75
N THR A 394 -31.53 -7.23 -13.86
CA THR A 394 -31.92 -7.98 -12.68
C THR A 394 -31.40 -7.28 -11.43
N ASN A 395 -32.14 -6.27 -10.95
CA ASN A 395 -31.87 -5.51 -9.73
C ASN A 395 -31.92 -6.36 -8.44
N ASN A 396 -31.07 -7.38 -8.35
CA ASN A 396 -30.92 -8.25 -7.20
C ASN A 396 -29.89 -7.63 -6.25
N PHE A 397 -30.40 -6.92 -5.24
CA PHE A 397 -29.63 -6.57 -4.05
C PHE A 397 -29.71 -7.74 -3.08
N ARG A 398 -28.54 -8.31 -2.77
CA ARG A 398 -28.46 -9.37 -1.79
C ARG A 398 -27.85 -8.80 -0.52
N ILE A 399 -28.72 -8.56 0.44
CA ILE A 399 -28.32 -8.08 1.75
C ILE A 399 -28.58 -9.21 2.73
N GLU A 400 -27.54 -9.98 3.03
CA GLU A 400 -27.63 -11.06 3.99
C GLU A 400 -27.54 -10.50 5.42
N ASN A 401 -28.49 -10.90 6.27
CA ASN A 401 -28.53 -10.54 7.69
C ASN A 401 -28.71 -9.03 7.95
N PHE A 402 -29.71 -8.44 7.27
CA PHE A 402 -30.10 -7.04 7.41
C PHE A 402 -30.63 -6.74 8.81
N GLN A 403 -29.81 -6.08 9.64
CA GLN A 403 -30.34 -5.27 10.72
C GLN A 403 -30.52 -3.85 10.16
N SER A 404 -31.75 -3.32 10.20
CA SER A 404 -32.26 -2.31 9.27
C SER A 404 -31.69 -0.89 9.39
N ASN A 405 -30.71 -0.64 10.26
CA ASN A 405 -30.19 0.70 10.53
C ASN A 405 -28.80 0.94 9.95
N PHE A 406 -28.30 0.04 9.09
CA PHE A 406 -26.89 0.00 8.75
C PHE A 406 -26.53 0.39 7.31
N VAL A 407 -27.51 0.51 6.41
CA VAL A 407 -27.29 0.89 5.01
C VAL A 407 -28.23 2.00 4.62
N ILE A 408 -27.70 3.13 4.17
CA ILE A 408 -28.46 4.30 3.74
C ILE A 408 -28.21 4.50 2.24
N PHE A 409 -29.25 4.37 1.42
CA PHE A 409 -29.15 4.49 -0.05
C PHE A 409 -29.28 5.94 -0.57
N ASN A 410 -29.16 6.93 0.31
CA ASN A 410 -29.13 8.34 -0.07
C ASN A 410 -28.41 9.13 1.02
N ASN A 411 -27.92 10.31 0.69
CA ASN A 411 -27.25 11.18 1.66
C ASN A 411 -28.20 12.22 2.29
N GLY A 412 -29.51 11.96 2.25
CA GLY A 412 -30.53 12.92 2.67
C GLY A 412 -30.85 14.00 1.63
N THR A 413 -30.02 14.20 0.60
CA THR A 413 -30.29 15.13 -0.51
C THR A 413 -30.48 14.39 -1.83
N HIS A 414 -29.63 13.41 -2.12
CA HIS A 414 -29.59 12.65 -3.37
C HIS A 414 -29.49 11.15 -3.08
N GLY A 415 -30.21 10.34 -3.86
CA GLY A 415 -30.13 8.88 -3.88
C GLY A 415 -29.29 8.38 -5.07
N ASN A 416 -29.69 7.24 -5.63
CA ASN A 416 -29.01 6.58 -6.74
C ASN A 416 -29.90 6.58 -7.99
N TYR A 417 -29.29 6.45 -9.16
CA TYR A 417 -30.01 6.13 -10.38
C TYR A 417 -30.27 4.63 -10.47
N TRP A 418 -31.50 4.28 -10.78
CA TRP A 418 -31.98 2.90 -10.92
C TRP A 418 -32.63 2.76 -12.29
N ASP A 419 -32.09 1.90 -13.16
CA ASP A 419 -32.64 1.70 -14.51
C ASP A 419 -34.10 1.22 -14.55
N SER A 420 -34.55 0.55 -13.49
CA SER A 420 -35.93 0.08 -13.35
C SER A 420 -36.82 1.03 -12.54
N TYR A 421 -36.35 2.22 -12.17
CA TYR A 421 -37.19 3.22 -11.53
C TYR A 421 -38.16 3.82 -12.55
N THR A 422 -39.45 3.83 -12.20
CA THR A 422 -40.55 4.26 -13.07
C THR A 422 -41.40 5.37 -12.45
N GLY A 423 -40.92 5.97 -11.35
CA GLY A 423 -41.61 7.09 -10.71
C GLY A 423 -41.52 8.39 -11.53
N THR A 424 -42.25 9.40 -11.08
CA THR A 424 -42.27 10.74 -11.69
C THR A 424 -41.37 11.71 -10.94
N ASP A 425 -41.07 12.82 -11.61
CA ASP A 425 -40.35 13.99 -11.10
C ASP A 425 -41.17 15.22 -11.51
N ASP A 426 -42.22 15.47 -10.74
CA ASP A 426 -43.25 16.47 -11.00
C ASP A 426 -42.68 17.90 -10.87
N ASN A 427 -41.62 18.07 -10.08
CA ASN A 427 -40.95 19.35 -9.86
C ASN A 427 -39.74 19.60 -10.79
N ASN A 428 -39.36 18.60 -11.62
CA ASN A 428 -38.22 18.59 -12.55
C ASN A 428 -36.83 18.81 -11.90
N ASP A 429 -36.69 18.50 -10.61
CA ASP A 429 -35.42 18.64 -9.89
C ASP A 429 -34.44 17.48 -10.14
N GLY A 430 -34.87 16.45 -10.89
CA GLY A 430 -34.11 15.27 -11.27
C GLY A 430 -34.12 14.14 -10.25
N ILE A 431 -34.82 14.33 -9.15
CA ILE A 431 -35.03 13.37 -8.08
C ILE A 431 -36.49 12.91 -8.20
N GLY A 432 -36.69 11.60 -8.16
CA GLY A 432 -38.02 11.04 -8.19
C GLY A 432 -38.81 11.34 -6.92
N ASP A 433 -40.06 11.77 -7.09
CA ASP A 433 -40.97 12.13 -5.99
C ASP A 433 -41.46 10.91 -5.20
N SER A 434 -41.29 9.72 -5.76
CA SER A 434 -41.62 8.44 -5.12
C SER A 434 -40.38 7.64 -4.78
N SER A 435 -40.43 6.90 -3.68
CA SER A 435 -39.30 6.05 -3.27
C SER A 435 -39.11 4.86 -4.21
N TYR A 436 -37.87 4.45 -4.44
CA TYR A 436 -37.55 3.21 -5.12
C TYR A 436 -37.65 2.01 -4.17
N TYR A 437 -38.32 0.96 -4.65
CA TYR A 437 -38.49 -0.30 -3.95
C TYR A 437 -37.71 -1.38 -4.71
N GLY A 438 -36.78 -2.04 -4.02
CA GLY A 438 -35.98 -3.12 -4.59
C GLY A 438 -36.23 -4.44 -3.88
N ARG A 439 -35.92 -5.54 -4.57
CA ARG A 439 -35.92 -6.86 -3.96
C ARG A 439 -34.70 -6.99 -3.06
N VAL A 440 -34.93 -7.34 -1.80
CA VAL A 440 -33.90 -7.61 -0.81
C VAL A 440 -33.99 -9.07 -0.41
N ILE A 441 -32.92 -9.82 -0.67
CA ILE A 441 -32.83 -11.24 -0.32
C ILE A 441 -32.27 -11.36 1.10
N THR A 442 -33.14 -11.44 2.12
CA THR A 442 -32.75 -11.62 3.54
C THR A 442 -33.26 -12.95 4.09
N PRO A 443 -32.44 -13.84 4.68
CA PRO A 443 -32.98 -14.99 5.40
C PRO A 443 -33.86 -14.55 6.60
N PRO A 444 -35.06 -15.13 6.85
CA PRO A 444 -35.73 -16.18 6.09
C PRO A 444 -36.56 -15.70 4.88
N ASP A 445 -36.87 -14.41 4.80
CA ASP A 445 -37.66 -13.82 3.71
C ASP A 445 -36.80 -13.52 2.47
N GLN A 446 -36.57 -14.55 1.67
CA GLN A 446 -35.70 -14.49 0.51
C GLN A 446 -36.15 -13.49 -0.58
N ASN A 447 -37.32 -12.86 -0.45
CA ASN A 447 -37.94 -12.04 -1.51
C ASN A 447 -38.64 -10.75 -1.02
N ALA A 448 -38.32 -10.24 0.16
CA ALA A 448 -38.94 -9.01 0.65
C ALA A 448 -38.68 -7.84 -0.32
N ILE A 449 -39.74 -7.18 -0.79
CA ILE A 449 -39.64 -5.87 -1.44
C ILE A 449 -39.52 -4.83 -0.34
N LYS A 450 -38.42 -4.09 -0.31
CA LYS A 450 -38.18 -3.04 0.70
C LYS A 450 -38.00 -1.70 0.01
N LYS A 451 -38.41 -0.65 0.71
CA LYS A 451 -38.06 0.73 0.37
C LYS A 451 -36.56 0.89 0.54
N LEU A 452 -35.83 1.01 -0.56
CA LEU A 452 -34.38 1.12 -0.55
C LEU A 452 -33.96 2.58 -0.55
N ASP A 453 -34.47 3.35 -1.50
CA ASP A 453 -34.03 4.70 -1.77
C ASP A 453 -35.20 5.67 -1.76
N THR A 454 -35.15 6.70 -0.92
CA THR A 454 -36.19 7.72 -0.80
C THR A 454 -36.04 8.84 -1.81
N ARG A 455 -34.90 8.95 -2.51
CA ARG A 455 -34.57 10.04 -3.41
C ARG A 455 -33.89 9.53 -4.69
N PRO A 456 -34.50 8.56 -5.39
CA PRO A 456 -33.91 7.99 -6.60
C PRO A 456 -33.70 9.06 -7.67
N LEU A 457 -32.65 8.96 -8.47
CA LEU A 457 -32.39 9.88 -9.58
C LEU A 457 -33.16 9.43 -10.82
N ILE A 458 -33.71 10.39 -11.57
CA ILE A 458 -34.48 10.15 -12.81
C ILE A 458 -33.56 9.83 -14.00
N ASP A 459 -32.41 10.49 -14.07
CA ASP A 459 -31.47 10.36 -15.17
C ASP A 459 -30.10 9.95 -14.65
N LYS A 460 -29.51 8.94 -15.29
CA LYS A 460 -28.15 8.50 -15.02
C LYS A 460 -27.11 9.58 -15.28
N ASN A 461 -27.34 10.46 -16.26
CA ASN A 461 -26.42 11.53 -16.58
C ASN A 461 -26.46 12.62 -15.52
N ARG A 462 -27.56 12.74 -14.76
CA ARG A 462 -27.61 13.63 -13.59
C ARG A 462 -26.68 13.19 -12.46
N VAL A 463 -26.25 11.93 -12.41
CA VAL A 463 -25.14 11.53 -11.52
C VAL A 463 -23.90 12.35 -11.83
N LEU A 464 -23.66 12.68 -13.10
CA LEU A 464 -22.54 13.48 -13.58
C LEU A 464 -22.85 14.99 -13.62
N ASP A 465 -24.08 15.38 -13.97
CA ASP A 465 -24.44 16.81 -14.06
C ASP A 465 -24.65 17.44 -12.67
N GLN A 466 -25.11 16.69 -11.67
CA GLN A 466 -25.14 17.15 -10.27
C GLN A 466 -23.73 17.23 -9.64
N ILE A 467 -22.69 16.76 -10.33
CA ILE A 467 -21.27 17.02 -9.99
C ILE A 467 -20.90 18.47 -10.34
N GLY A 468 -21.62 19.09 -11.28
CA GLY A 468 -21.51 20.51 -11.60
C GLY A 468 -22.09 21.45 -10.55
N LEU A 469 -22.72 20.92 -9.50
CA LEU A 469 -23.07 21.66 -8.30
C LEU A 469 -21.92 21.55 -7.29
N ASP A 470 -21.55 22.69 -6.70
CA ASP A 470 -20.40 23.01 -5.83
C ASP A 470 -20.22 22.18 -4.56
N GLU A 471 -20.64 20.92 -4.54
CA GLU A 471 -20.63 20.13 -3.32
C GLU A 471 -19.22 19.55 -3.08
N ILE A 472 -18.58 20.10 -2.05
CA ILE A 472 -17.40 19.50 -1.42
C ILE A 472 -17.88 18.37 -0.51
N ARG A 473 -17.65 17.10 -0.88
CA ARG A 473 -18.44 16.00 -0.30
C ARG A 473 -17.70 15.01 0.57
N VAL A 474 -16.37 14.96 0.54
CA VAL A 474 -15.65 14.06 1.45
C VAL A 474 -14.37 14.74 1.92
N ALA A 475 -14.34 15.04 3.22
CA ALA A 475 -13.11 15.20 3.96
C ALA A 475 -12.90 13.91 4.74
N MET A 476 -11.90 13.10 4.41
CA MET A 476 -11.38 12.14 5.38
C MET A 476 -10.25 12.85 6.11
N ALA A 477 -10.44 13.09 7.41
CA ALA A 477 -9.34 13.45 8.28
C ALA A 477 -8.72 12.17 8.83
N TYR A 478 -7.40 12.07 8.78
CA TYR A 478 -6.63 11.03 9.44
C TYR A 478 -5.48 11.68 10.20
N ILE A 479 -5.05 11.03 11.27
CA ILE A 479 -3.88 11.46 12.05
C ILE A 479 -2.72 10.58 11.61
N GLY A 480 -1.62 11.19 11.16
CA GLY A 480 -0.43 10.45 10.73
C GLY A 480 0.11 9.48 11.79
N LEU A 481 0.90 8.50 11.31
CA LEU A 481 1.33 7.22 11.90
C LEU A 481 1.89 7.16 13.35
N SER A 482 1.93 8.25 14.11
CA SER A 482 2.25 8.18 15.55
C SER A 482 1.00 8.51 16.35
N THR A 483 0.57 7.59 17.22
CA THR A 483 -0.40 7.89 18.28
C THR A 483 0.04 9.20 18.94
N PRO A 484 -0.77 10.27 18.92
CA PRO A 484 -0.35 11.56 19.43
C PRO A 484 0.14 11.39 20.87
N LYS A 485 1.37 11.82 21.14
CA LYS A 485 1.94 11.82 22.49
C LYS A 485 1.80 13.21 23.06
N VAL A 486 1.45 13.30 24.34
CA VAL A 486 1.41 14.56 25.08
C VAL A 486 2.75 15.28 24.92
N GLY A 487 2.71 16.56 24.54
CA GLY A 487 3.89 17.41 24.31
C GLY A 487 4.61 17.20 22.98
N ILE A 488 4.19 16.27 22.11
CA ILE A 488 4.81 16.02 20.81
C ILE A 488 3.91 16.54 19.68
N PRO A 489 4.43 17.38 18.76
CA PRO A 489 3.69 17.79 17.57
C PRO A 489 3.23 16.58 16.75
N PHE A 490 1.96 16.57 16.33
CA PHE A 490 1.45 15.63 15.33
C PHE A 490 0.71 16.38 14.22
N THR A 491 0.46 15.69 13.11
CA THR A 491 -0.21 16.24 11.92
C THR A 491 -1.55 15.55 11.71
N ILE A 492 -2.60 16.37 11.60
CA ILE A 492 -3.90 15.96 11.06
C ILE A 492 -3.83 16.23 9.56
N ASN A 493 -4.03 15.19 8.77
CA ASN A 493 -4.17 15.28 7.33
C ASN A 493 -5.65 15.18 6.99
N ALA A 494 -6.18 16.19 6.32
CA ALA A 494 -7.52 16.12 5.74
C ALA A 494 -7.40 16.05 4.22
N ILE A 495 -7.98 15.02 3.61
CA ILE A 495 -8.12 14.97 2.15
C ILE A 495 -9.52 15.41 1.81
N ILE A 496 -9.62 16.61 1.24
CA ILE A 496 -10.86 17.24 0.83
C ILE A 496 -11.03 17.08 -0.68
N TYR A 497 -12.15 16.51 -1.10
CA TYR A 497 -12.53 16.43 -2.52
C TYR A 497 -13.71 17.36 -2.81
N GLY A 498 -13.50 18.31 -3.73
CA GLY A 498 -14.53 19.23 -4.20
C GLY A 498 -14.31 19.64 -5.65
N THR A 499 -15.41 20.00 -6.31
CA THR A 499 -15.47 20.49 -7.69
C THR A 499 -15.36 22.00 -7.78
N SER A 500 -15.63 22.71 -6.68
CA SER A 500 -15.51 24.16 -6.55
C SER A 500 -14.09 24.62 -6.19
N LYS A 501 -13.79 25.90 -6.41
CA LYS A 501 -12.59 26.56 -5.87
C LYS A 501 -12.71 26.57 -4.35
N ILE A 502 -12.17 25.55 -3.68
CA ILE A 502 -12.00 25.54 -2.23
C ILE A 502 -11.12 26.74 -1.87
N THR A 503 -11.72 27.77 -1.26
CA THR A 503 -11.00 29.00 -0.89
C THR A 503 -10.36 28.91 0.49
N GLY A 504 -10.80 27.96 1.30
CA GLY A 504 -10.19 27.63 2.59
C GLY A 504 -10.85 26.44 3.27
N ALA A 505 -10.09 25.79 4.15
CA ALA A 505 -10.58 24.76 5.05
C ALA A 505 -10.33 25.22 6.50
N GLN A 506 -11.37 25.17 7.34
CA GLN A 506 -11.25 25.40 8.77
C GLN A 506 -11.34 24.07 9.50
N LEU A 507 -10.29 23.73 10.23
CA LEU A 507 -10.28 22.62 11.16
C LEU A 507 -10.79 23.14 12.49
N GLN A 508 -11.88 22.57 13.00
CA GLN A 508 -12.24 22.74 14.39
C GLN A 508 -11.96 21.44 15.12
N TYR A 509 -11.35 21.56 16.29
CA TYR A 509 -11.16 20.44 17.18
C TYR A 509 -11.67 20.77 18.57
N SER A 510 -12.13 19.78 19.30
CA SER A 510 -12.60 19.96 20.67
C SER A 510 -11.70 19.24 21.65
N GLU A 511 -11.33 19.96 22.71
CA GLU A 511 -10.48 19.48 23.80
C GLU A 511 -11.26 18.80 24.95
N ASP A 512 -12.58 18.93 24.94
CA ASP A 512 -13.46 18.61 26.07
C ASP A 512 -14.70 17.82 25.63
N ASN A 513 -14.48 16.82 24.76
CA ASN A 513 -15.54 15.91 24.27
C ASN A 513 -16.65 16.59 23.45
N GLY A 514 -16.39 17.77 22.88
CA GLY A 514 -17.31 18.51 22.03
C GLY A 514 -18.00 19.69 22.71
N ASN A 515 -17.65 20.02 23.95
CA ASN A 515 -18.27 21.13 24.69
C ASN A 515 -17.74 22.49 24.24
N THR A 516 -16.46 22.57 23.90
CA THR A 516 -15.73 23.75 23.42
C THR A 516 -14.98 23.38 22.14
N TRP A 517 -15.21 24.15 21.08
CA TRP A 517 -14.55 23.98 19.79
C TRP A 517 -13.49 25.06 19.61
N ILE A 518 -12.26 24.62 19.34
CA ILE A 518 -11.13 25.47 19.00
C ILE A 518 -11.05 25.52 17.48
N ASN A 519 -11.19 26.73 16.95
CA ASN A 519 -11.12 26.97 15.52
C ASN A 519 -9.68 27.24 15.11
N LYS A 520 -9.13 26.39 14.26
CA LYS A 520 -7.85 26.65 13.60
C LYS A 520 -8.10 26.81 12.10
N THR A 521 -8.05 28.06 11.64
CA THR A 521 -8.03 28.35 10.21
C THR A 521 -6.72 27.81 9.68
N MET A 522 -6.80 26.79 8.84
CA MET A 522 -5.60 26.20 8.30
C MET A 522 -5.12 27.06 7.13
N SER A 523 -3.84 27.42 7.14
CA SER A 523 -3.26 28.15 6.01
C SER A 523 -3.18 27.24 4.78
N GLN A 524 -3.59 27.75 3.62
CA GLN A 524 -3.52 27.01 2.36
C GLN A 524 -2.04 26.74 2.03
N GLN A 525 -1.57 25.51 2.26
CA GLN A 525 -0.27 25.10 1.74
C GLN A 525 -0.39 24.70 0.26
N THR A 526 0.68 25.02 -0.47
CA THR A 526 0.82 25.14 -1.92
C THR A 526 0.23 23.97 -2.71
N ILE A 527 -0.60 24.31 -3.71
CA ILE A 527 -1.14 23.39 -4.69
C ILE A 527 -0.01 22.96 -5.65
N GLU A 528 0.47 21.72 -5.59
CA GLU A 528 1.29 21.15 -6.66
C GLU A 528 0.40 20.61 -7.79
N PHE A 529 0.23 21.40 -8.84
CA PHE A 529 -0.25 20.90 -10.13
C PHE A 529 0.91 20.19 -10.85
N ASN A 530 1.13 18.90 -10.59
CA ASN A 530 2.14 18.15 -11.35
C ASN A 530 1.61 17.84 -12.77
N SER A 531 1.76 18.82 -13.68
CA SER A 531 1.33 18.78 -15.09
C SER A 531 2.41 18.26 -16.06
N SER A 532 3.45 17.60 -15.56
CA SER A 532 4.55 17.14 -16.41
C SER A 532 4.26 15.78 -17.08
N ARG A 533 3.57 15.80 -18.23
CA ARG A 533 3.71 14.76 -19.28
C ARG A 533 3.88 15.38 -20.67
N PRO A 534 4.66 14.74 -21.56
CA PRO A 534 4.93 15.23 -22.91
C PRO A 534 3.66 15.12 -23.78
N LYS A 535 3.43 16.16 -24.58
CA LYS A 535 2.38 16.21 -25.61
C LYS A 535 2.54 15.04 -26.60
N VAL A 536 1.69 14.03 -26.48
CA VAL A 536 1.35 13.15 -27.61
C VAL A 536 0.14 13.79 -28.30
N SER A 537 0.38 14.37 -29.46
CA SER A 537 -0.64 14.92 -30.33
C SER A 537 -1.44 13.79 -30.98
N ILE A 538 -2.65 13.53 -30.48
CA ILE A 538 -3.67 12.77 -31.21
C ILE A 538 -4.62 13.80 -31.84
N THR A 539 -4.55 13.93 -33.16
CA THR A 539 -5.49 14.72 -33.95
C THR A 539 -6.74 13.90 -34.27
N ASN A 540 -7.90 14.50 -34.01
CA ASN A 540 -9.26 14.13 -34.44
C ASN A 540 -9.89 12.85 -33.88
N SER A 541 -10.61 12.99 -32.76
CA SER A 541 -12.08 12.94 -32.73
C SER A 541 -12.55 13.17 -31.29
N ALA A 542 -13.61 13.95 -31.12
CA ALA A 542 -14.17 14.41 -29.86
C ALA A 542 -14.19 13.34 -28.75
N ASN A 543 -13.60 13.63 -27.59
CA ASN A 543 -14.05 13.17 -26.28
C ASN A 543 -13.35 13.94 -25.15
N LEU A 544 -14.14 14.20 -24.10
CA LEU A 544 -13.88 15.03 -22.93
C LEU A 544 -12.59 14.64 -22.19
N VAL A 545 -11.63 15.57 -22.12
CA VAL A 545 -10.59 15.58 -21.09
C VAL A 545 -11.11 16.49 -19.98
N GLN A 546 -11.74 15.93 -18.94
CA GLN A 546 -12.11 16.68 -17.74
C GLN A 546 -10.95 16.66 -16.75
N SER A 547 -10.47 17.84 -16.41
CA SER A 547 -9.34 18.08 -15.52
C SER A 547 -9.73 19.07 -14.43
N TRP A 548 -10.52 18.67 -13.41
CA TRP A 548 -10.82 19.57 -12.27
C TRP A 548 -11.09 18.78 -10.98
N TYR A 549 -10.06 18.59 -10.16
CA TYR A 549 -10.23 18.33 -8.72
C TYR A 549 -9.22 19.19 -7.96
N THR A 550 -9.67 19.94 -6.96
CA THR A 550 -8.76 20.57 -6.00
C THR A 550 -8.53 19.58 -4.87
N ILE A 551 -7.31 19.05 -4.77
CA ILE A 551 -6.88 18.28 -3.59
C ILE A 551 -6.18 19.29 -2.68
N ALA A 552 -6.82 19.67 -1.57
CA ALA A 552 -6.17 20.43 -0.53
C ALA A 552 -5.56 19.44 0.47
N TYR A 553 -4.22 19.36 0.51
CA TYR A 553 -3.52 18.78 1.64
C TYR A 553 -3.36 19.86 2.67
N VAL A 554 -3.87 19.60 3.87
CA VAL A 554 -3.75 20.54 4.95
C VAL A 554 -3.11 19.85 6.12
N SER A 555 -1.95 20.36 6.51
CA SER A 555 -1.13 19.85 7.60
C SER A 555 -0.90 20.97 8.61
N GLU A 556 -1.34 20.77 9.85
CA GLU A 556 -1.07 21.70 10.94
C GLU A 556 -0.42 20.95 12.09
N PRO A 557 0.76 21.36 12.58
CA PRO A 557 1.32 20.80 13.80
C PRO A 557 0.42 21.18 15.00
N MET A 558 0.07 20.17 15.79
CA MET A 558 -0.65 20.34 17.06
C MET A 558 0.14 19.72 18.21
N VAL A 559 0.21 20.44 19.34
CA VAL A 559 0.76 19.92 20.59
C VAL A 559 -0.39 19.75 21.57
N ILE A 560 -0.50 18.57 22.17
CA ILE A 560 -1.54 18.27 23.16
C ILE A 560 -0.90 18.25 24.55
N GLU A 561 -1.50 18.94 25.51
CA GLU A 561 -0.99 18.99 26.88
C GLU A 561 -1.57 17.90 27.80
N TYR A 562 -2.68 17.24 27.42
CA TYR A 562 -3.40 16.26 28.27
C TYR A 562 -4.03 15.10 27.49
N PRO A 563 -4.34 13.94 28.11
CA PRO A 563 -5.10 12.87 27.46
C PRO A 563 -6.48 13.38 27.03
N LEU A 564 -6.81 13.22 25.75
CA LEU A 564 -7.88 13.99 25.15
C LEU A 564 -8.55 13.26 23.99
N THR A 565 -9.85 13.44 23.86
CA THR A 565 -10.67 12.95 22.75
C THR A 565 -10.87 14.09 21.75
N ILE A 566 -10.13 14.04 20.64
CA ILE A 566 -10.21 15.06 19.60
C ILE A 566 -11.38 14.74 18.67
N LYS A 567 -12.44 15.54 18.68
CA LYS A 567 -13.44 15.53 17.61
C LYS A 567 -13.04 16.53 16.54
N ILE A 568 -13.07 16.14 15.27
CA ILE A 568 -12.67 17.00 14.16
C ILE A 568 -13.91 17.44 13.38
N ARG A 569 -14.04 18.74 13.09
CA ARG A 569 -14.95 19.29 12.09
C ARG A 569 -14.16 19.99 11.00
N ILE A 570 -14.56 19.79 9.75
CA ILE A 570 -13.98 20.49 8.62
C ILE A 570 -15.08 21.32 7.99
N TYR A 571 -14.83 22.63 7.96
CA TYR A 571 -15.67 23.59 7.25
C TYR A 571 -14.94 24.01 6.00
N ILE A 572 -15.71 24.19 4.94
CA ILE A 572 -15.13 24.53 3.65
C ILE A 572 -15.86 25.74 3.13
N ASN A 573 -15.07 26.74 2.77
CA ASN A 573 -15.56 27.93 2.14
C ASN A 573 -15.47 27.74 0.62
N ASP A 574 -16.59 27.89 -0.06
CA ASP A 574 -16.60 27.98 -1.52
C ASP A 574 -16.11 29.36 -1.99
N SER A 575 -16.11 29.59 -3.30
CA SER A 575 -15.74 30.88 -3.89
C SER A 575 -16.74 32.00 -3.64
N GLU A 576 -17.95 31.67 -3.20
CA GLU A 576 -19.02 32.62 -2.88
C GLU A 576 -19.01 33.00 -1.39
N GLY A 577 -18.15 32.37 -0.58
CA GLY A 577 -18.03 32.59 0.85
C GLY A 577 -19.02 31.78 1.68
N ASN A 578 -19.74 30.82 1.08
CA ASN A 578 -20.60 29.92 1.84
C ASN A 578 -19.74 28.89 2.58
N THR A 579 -19.98 28.77 3.87
CA THR A 579 -19.30 27.78 4.72
C THR A 579 -20.16 26.53 4.83
N THR A 580 -19.71 25.43 4.24
CA THR A 580 -20.37 24.13 4.39
C THR A 580 -19.65 23.29 5.45
N LEU A 581 -20.39 22.85 6.47
CA LEU A 581 -19.91 21.85 7.42
C LEU A 581 -20.01 20.48 6.74
N ILE A 582 -18.87 19.82 6.56
CA ILE A 582 -18.91 18.41 6.14
C ILE A 582 -19.28 17.57 7.38
N PRO A 583 -20.37 16.78 7.33
CA PRO A 583 -20.69 15.85 8.40
C PRO A 583 -19.60 14.77 8.43
N LEU A 584 -18.59 14.99 9.25
CA LEU A 584 -17.53 14.03 9.51
C LEU A 584 -18.07 12.91 10.39
N MET A 585 -17.55 11.70 10.15
CA MET A 585 -17.45 10.70 11.20
C MET A 585 -16.75 11.33 12.40
N ASN A 586 -17.27 11.08 13.60
CA ASN A 586 -16.54 11.40 14.82
C ASN A 586 -15.25 10.56 14.80
N ILE A 587 -14.14 11.17 14.37
CA ILE A 587 -12.83 10.62 14.64
C ILE A 587 -12.66 10.82 16.14
N GLU A 588 -12.61 9.71 16.88
CA GLU A 588 -12.44 9.73 18.33
C GLU A 588 -11.01 9.26 18.62
N VAL A 589 -10.10 10.21 18.81
CA VAL A 589 -8.70 9.88 19.09
C VAL A 589 -8.53 9.82 20.59
N ASN A 590 -8.42 8.62 21.16
CA ASN A 590 -8.21 8.43 22.58
C ASN A 590 -6.71 8.37 22.89
N ILE A 591 -6.19 9.39 23.59
CA ILE A 591 -4.78 9.46 24.00
C ILE A 591 -4.67 9.00 25.45
N SER A 592 -4.05 7.85 25.69
CA SER A 592 -3.75 7.37 27.05
C SER A 592 -2.33 7.75 27.47
N VAL A 593 -2.18 8.42 28.62
CA VAL A 593 -0.87 8.63 29.24
C VAL A 593 -0.39 7.29 29.81
N LEU A 594 0.69 6.73 29.25
CA LEU A 594 1.47 5.72 29.96
C LEU A 594 2.13 6.41 31.15
N SER A 595 1.51 6.33 32.33
CA SER A 595 2.16 6.80 33.55
C SER A 595 3.45 6.00 33.73
N SER A 596 4.60 6.65 33.56
CA SER A 596 5.86 6.10 34.04
C SER A 596 5.71 5.94 35.55
N THR A 597 5.58 4.70 36.03
CA THR A 597 5.71 4.40 37.44
C THR A 597 7.09 4.86 37.88
N GLY A 598 7.14 5.99 38.58
CA GLY A 598 8.36 6.55 39.13
C GLY A 598 8.99 5.54 40.08
N THR A 599 10.21 5.12 39.76
CA THR A 599 11.14 4.55 40.74
C THR A 599 11.41 5.61 41.80
N GLN A 600 10.79 5.44 42.97
CA GLN A 600 11.19 6.18 44.17
C GLN A 600 12.64 5.83 44.51
N LEU A 601 13.51 6.84 44.46
CA LEU A 601 14.83 6.82 45.09
C LEU A 601 14.65 6.73 46.62
N PRO A 602 15.40 5.86 47.32
CA PRO A 602 15.27 5.75 48.77
C PRO A 602 15.89 6.96 49.46
N SER A 603 15.11 7.60 50.33
CA SER A 603 15.56 8.61 51.27
C SER A 603 16.47 7.98 52.33
N THR A 604 17.73 8.40 52.38
CA THR A 604 18.65 8.07 53.49
C THR A 604 18.34 8.94 54.70
N SER A 605 17.70 8.36 55.71
CA SER A 605 17.61 8.92 57.06
C SER A 605 18.86 8.57 57.87
N THR A 606 19.62 9.58 58.27
CA THR A 606 20.65 9.50 59.30
C THR A 606 20.01 9.41 60.68
N GLN A 607 20.18 8.29 61.38
CA GLN A 607 20.16 8.26 62.84
C GLN A 607 21.29 7.39 63.40
N SER A 608 21.92 7.98 64.41
CA SER A 608 23.10 7.55 65.14
C SER A 608 22.84 6.37 66.07
N SER A 609 23.77 5.42 66.14
CA SER A 609 24.02 4.67 67.37
C SER A 609 25.50 4.31 67.51
N ARG A 610 26.04 4.66 68.68
CA ARG A 610 27.39 4.40 69.20
C ARG A 610 27.68 2.91 69.41
N SER A 611 28.99 2.60 69.38
CA SER A 611 29.75 1.58 70.14
C SER A 611 29.37 0.10 69.93
N THR A 612 30.26 -0.88 69.78
CA THR A 612 31.68 -1.02 70.19
C THR A 612 32.26 -2.31 69.57
N GLN A 613 33.58 -2.29 69.39
CA GLN A 613 34.56 -3.39 69.47
C GLN A 613 34.71 -4.48 68.38
N ASP A 614 35.96 -4.50 67.90
CA ASP A 614 36.86 -5.63 67.64
C ASP A 614 36.54 -6.64 66.53
N SER A 615 37.27 -6.57 65.41
CA SER A 615 38.60 -7.19 65.29
C SER A 615 39.10 -7.28 63.83
N LYS A 616 40.39 -6.93 63.66
CA LYS A 616 41.41 -7.44 62.72
C LYS A 616 40.96 -8.05 61.37
N SER A 617 41.40 -7.45 60.26
CA SER A 617 42.46 -8.03 59.41
C SER A 617 42.88 -7.08 58.27
N THR A 618 44.18 -7.06 58.05
CA THR A 618 44.98 -6.38 57.02
C THR A 618 44.74 -6.89 55.60
N ASN A 619 44.73 -6.01 54.59
CA ASN A 619 45.70 -6.01 53.46
C ASN A 619 45.34 -5.06 52.30
N ASN A 620 46.32 -4.20 51.98
CA ASN A 620 46.87 -3.76 50.69
C ASN A 620 46.01 -3.61 49.40
N GLY A 621 46.23 -2.47 48.74
CA GLY A 621 46.07 -2.24 47.29
C GLY A 621 45.39 -0.88 46.99
N SER A 622 46.10 0.25 46.81
CA SER A 622 46.65 0.78 45.53
C SER A 622 45.60 0.83 44.40
N ILE A 623 45.40 1.88 43.58
CA ILE A 623 46.05 3.17 43.32
C ILE A 623 45.18 3.85 42.20
N THR A 624 45.15 5.20 42.15
CA THR A 624 44.84 6.11 40.99
C THR A 624 43.48 6.10 40.27
N THR A 625 42.72 7.22 40.33
CA THR A 625 42.54 8.33 39.31
C THR A 625 41.83 7.89 38.02
N THR A 626 40.91 8.61 37.38
CA THR A 626 40.83 10.07 37.17
C THR A 626 39.42 10.46 36.70
N THR A 627 39.09 11.70 37.04
CA THR A 627 38.02 12.60 36.61
C THR A 627 37.77 12.69 35.10
N TYR A 628 36.50 12.82 34.69
CA TYR A 628 36.10 13.57 33.51
C TYR A 628 35.01 14.58 33.89
N ASN A 629 35.34 15.86 33.69
CA ASN A 629 34.45 16.99 33.86
C ASN A 629 33.50 17.08 32.65
N THR A 630 32.23 17.30 32.94
CA THR A 630 31.21 17.77 32.01
C THR A 630 31.20 19.29 31.98
N GLU A 631 31.35 19.89 30.80
CA GLU A 631 30.89 21.27 30.57
C GLU A 631 29.95 21.35 29.37
N THR A 632 28.78 21.87 29.70
CA THR A 632 27.65 22.37 28.91
C THR A 632 27.95 23.74 28.29
N SER A 633 27.38 24.03 27.11
CA SER A 633 26.73 25.29 26.64
C SER A 633 26.47 25.17 25.12
N ILE A 634 25.27 25.29 24.53
CA ILE A 634 24.22 26.33 24.48
C ILE A 634 24.55 27.53 23.53
N PHE A 635 23.71 27.65 22.48
CA PHE A 635 23.26 28.79 21.63
C PHE A 635 23.94 29.20 20.30
N ALA A 636 23.14 29.00 19.23
CA ALA A 636 22.53 29.99 18.31
C ALA A 636 23.17 30.41 16.96
N LEU A 637 22.22 30.63 16.03
CA LEU A 637 22.26 31.02 14.61
C LEU A 637 23.13 32.24 14.24
N PHE A 638 23.66 32.21 13.01
CA PHE A 638 23.54 33.32 12.05
C PHE A 638 23.52 32.81 10.59
N LEU A 639 22.67 33.45 9.79
CA LEU A 639 22.50 33.34 8.33
C LEU A 639 23.48 34.30 7.63
N ILE A 640 23.94 33.98 6.41
CA ILE A 640 24.01 34.88 5.22
C ILE A 640 24.67 34.17 4.01
N ALA A 641 24.09 34.46 2.84
CA ALA A 641 24.41 33.98 1.50
C ALA A 641 25.72 34.51 0.89
N GLY A 642 26.21 33.86 -0.18
CA GLY A 642 27.32 34.36 -1.00
C GLY A 642 27.50 33.63 -2.34
N VAL A 643 26.99 34.26 -3.39
CA VAL A 643 27.19 33.94 -4.82
C VAL A 643 28.67 34.01 -5.22
N LEU A 644 29.16 33.09 -6.06
CA LEU A 644 30.20 33.39 -7.05
C LEU A 644 30.10 32.51 -8.31
N SER A 645 29.85 33.16 -9.44
CA SER A 645 29.95 32.62 -10.80
C SER A 645 31.19 33.19 -11.51
N LYS A 646 31.65 32.45 -12.54
CA LYS A 646 32.62 32.77 -13.62
C LYS A 646 34.06 32.24 -13.47
N ILE A 647 34.47 31.47 -14.49
CA ILE A 647 35.54 31.75 -15.48
C ILE A 647 35.26 30.79 -16.69
N LYS A 648 34.83 31.27 -17.88
CA LYS A 648 35.60 31.57 -19.14
C LYS A 648 36.64 30.47 -19.49
N ASN A 649 36.79 29.90 -20.69
CA ASN A 649 36.70 30.33 -22.09
C ASN A 649 36.86 29.04 -22.97
N LYS A 650 36.06 28.80 -24.03
CA LYS A 650 36.24 29.21 -25.45
C LYS A 650 37.15 28.27 -26.28
N ARG A 651 36.60 27.60 -27.32
CA ARG A 651 36.97 27.77 -28.75
C ARG A 651 36.32 26.77 -29.73
N LYS A 652 35.68 27.37 -30.77
CA LYS A 652 35.64 27.07 -32.22
C LYS A 652 34.92 25.78 -32.68
N SER A 653 34.10 25.78 -33.72
CA SER A 653 33.85 26.71 -34.85
C SER A 653 32.38 27.01 -35.04
#